data_AF-A0A9P7ZA41-F1
#
_entry.id   AF-A0A9P7ZA41-F1
#
_cell.length_a   1.000
_cell.length_b   1.000
_cell.length_c   1.000
_cell.angle_alpha   90.00
_cell.angle_beta   90.00
_cell.angle_gamma   90.00
#
_symmetry.space_group_name_H-M   'P 1'
#
loop_
_entity.id
_entity.type
_entity.pdbx_description
1 polymer ?
#
loop_
_entity_poly.entity_id
_entity_poly.type
_entity_poly.pdbx_seq_one_letter_code
_entity_poly.pdbx_strand_id
1 'polypeptide(L)'
;MLKKRNVVHNTVELYSMLSNPSELIEGDVLFRSDEYIQLGCDLRDLPSLHSALSSVIDLERYKVLLTAEVSITYMKLEESNALIHWASSLPEAHFCLLEQILPEGSTHPFAETMMAHFEKLQTPLGAVNQYPTARSQENRFASLGWTGVEARNLWKLWSDPNFLTRQDRLSLDIEPFDEWEEFAIFGAHYFLLTADNLKGRDSRGTSATVSYNPGLVNAQESSLGVQSSVTYCENPKSEGRRRFGAAFAISSSRRTTDAVAHFGGMGLHTRTNSMDIYSSQGRISKQEGSYESVPQARMCHTVTDMGAHGALLVGGRTSPDNAFRDCWIYHKFSDRYEKVDDLPYPLYRHSAVHLNDDCVLTSPGKSSSQIIENQFLVWNRAFGWRTCAIEGDNSPSSTYGATLFKFAGSLGSEPVGVLAGGLSDEGILSQDKWKWVLWRQPGKTPIIRFSRLVDHSSGAEQPSIARFGASTVFHKGTNYIVGGIVKNEALGPASEICRFEDDQSEGGITKPLGIYFQQPSLMIGSSVISFDDQIVIMGGGAVCFSFGTFWNKGCYNMAVPRLEEDTVTRVEYRGTVFPTGKDKVAFQSEIFEQRPVVAIPRVKLQSSQDFDRLLKENRPVILEGLSLGSCLEQWTPTYLKEKIAREVVIHEATEAHMDFKSKNFKYTTMPFADCIDRAESGGRLYLRSLSADKPSELPADISKDFPSIAADFQLPPELSVITQTFHSSPLRISGDVNVWLHYDVMANVLCQIRGSKRLLLFPPTDVKHFDIEPGSSNSSMNVFEKLQEGSFGDVHPHEVLLSPGDILFLPQLWLHTAAPASGTSIAVNVFFKGLQASRYASGKDVYGNRDLQAYEKGRQDVTKIIKSFDNLPNDVRAFYLSRLADEFAQSCKN
;
A
#
# COMPACT_ATOMS: atom_id res chain seq x y z
N MET A 1 -18.07 26.94 10.50
CA MET A 1 -17.35 27.69 11.56
C MET A 1 -17.92 27.50 12.98
N LEU A 2 -19.24 27.52 13.21
CA LEU A 2 -19.84 27.36 14.55
C LEU A 2 -19.39 26.10 15.31
N LYS A 3 -19.24 24.95 14.64
CA LYS A 3 -18.70 23.73 15.28
C LYS A 3 -17.28 23.94 15.81
N LYS A 4 -16.40 24.57 15.02
CA LYS A 4 -15.02 24.90 15.41
C LYS A 4 -14.98 25.85 16.61
N ARG A 5 -15.89 26.84 16.64
CA ARG A 5 -16.05 27.74 17.80
C ARG A 5 -16.27 26.96 19.09
N ASN A 6 -17.24 26.05 19.07
CA ASN A 6 -17.57 25.24 20.25
C ASN A 6 -16.41 24.34 20.67
N VAL A 7 -15.63 23.81 19.71
CA VAL A 7 -14.42 23.03 20.02
C VAL A 7 -13.37 23.91 20.72
N VAL A 8 -13.08 25.11 20.20
CA VAL A 8 -12.12 26.03 20.82
C VAL A 8 -12.59 26.41 22.24
N HIS A 9 -13.87 26.74 22.41
CA HIS A 9 -14.43 27.12 23.70
C HIS A 9 -14.41 25.96 24.74
N ASN A 10 -14.73 24.74 24.31
CA ASN A 10 -14.91 23.61 25.23
C ASN A 10 -13.66 22.75 25.44
N THR A 11 -12.57 23.01 24.70
CA THR A 11 -11.31 22.29 24.85
C THR A 11 -10.37 23.13 25.71
N VAL A 12 -10.09 22.66 26.92
CA VAL A 12 -9.32 23.39 27.94
C VAL A 12 -7.94 23.80 27.41
N GLU A 13 -7.27 22.92 26.70
CA GLU A 13 -5.94 23.12 26.14
C GLU A 13 -5.92 24.26 25.10
N LEU A 14 -7.00 24.44 24.35
CA LEU A 14 -7.12 25.55 23.38
C LEU A 14 -7.56 26.84 24.06
N TYR A 15 -8.56 26.76 24.93
CA TYR A 15 -9.14 27.92 25.59
C TYR A 15 -8.16 28.58 26.56
N SER A 16 -7.36 27.79 27.28
CA SER A 16 -6.37 28.29 28.25
C SER A 16 -5.21 29.07 27.64
N MET A 17 -5.02 29.00 26.31
CA MET A 17 -4.03 29.80 25.58
C MET A 17 -4.54 31.22 25.24
N LEU A 18 -5.82 31.52 25.48
CA LEU A 18 -6.47 32.74 25.01
C LEU A 18 -6.68 33.75 26.15
N SER A 19 -6.28 34.99 25.91
CA SER A 19 -6.48 36.11 26.82
C SER A 19 -7.77 36.85 26.50
N ASN A 20 -8.50 37.23 27.54
CA ASN A 20 -9.75 38.01 27.45
C ASN A 20 -10.78 37.48 26.43
N PRO A 21 -11.12 36.18 26.44
CA PRO A 21 -12.12 35.63 25.53
C PRO A 21 -13.48 36.27 25.78
N SER A 22 -14.10 36.83 24.74
CA SER A 22 -15.44 37.44 24.83
C SER A 22 -16.54 36.39 24.83
N GLU A 23 -17.75 36.78 25.24
CA GLU A 23 -18.94 35.96 25.07
C GLU A 23 -19.19 35.61 23.60
N LEU A 24 -19.87 34.48 23.36
CA LEU A 24 -20.19 33.98 22.02
C LEU A 24 -21.11 34.97 21.29
N ILE A 25 -20.61 35.59 20.23
CA ILE A 25 -21.34 36.62 19.47
C ILE A 25 -22.10 35.98 18.28
N GLU A 26 -23.24 36.56 17.91
CA GLU A 26 -23.97 36.28 16.67
C GLU A 26 -23.59 37.30 15.57
N GLY A 27 -23.48 36.84 14.32
CA GLY A 27 -23.03 37.65 13.18
C GLY A 27 -21.75 37.09 12.55
N ASP A 28 -20.96 37.94 11.89
CA ASP A 28 -19.74 37.52 11.18
C ASP A 28 -18.57 37.24 12.12
N VAL A 29 -18.53 37.89 13.29
CA VAL A 29 -17.54 37.61 14.35
C VAL A 29 -18.12 36.57 15.29
N LEU A 30 -17.57 35.36 15.27
CA LEU A 30 -18.10 34.21 16.02
C LEU A 30 -17.41 34.01 17.36
N PHE A 31 -16.14 34.39 17.48
CA PHE A 31 -15.33 34.26 18.69
C PHE A 31 -14.23 35.32 18.67
N ARG A 32 -13.88 35.88 19.84
CA ARG A 32 -12.84 36.89 19.98
C ARG A 32 -12.04 36.68 21.27
N SER A 33 -10.74 36.88 21.16
CA SER A 33 -9.74 37.00 22.23
C SER A 33 -8.64 37.94 21.72
N ASP A 34 -7.63 38.22 22.53
CA ASP A 34 -6.51 39.09 22.10
C ASP A 34 -5.65 38.41 21.01
N GLU A 35 -5.45 37.09 21.09
CA GLU A 35 -4.60 36.32 20.18
C GLU A 35 -5.35 35.70 19.00
N TYR A 36 -6.67 35.46 19.14
CA TYR A 36 -7.46 34.71 18.17
C TYR A 36 -8.84 35.33 17.93
N ILE A 37 -9.16 35.50 16.64
CA ILE A 37 -10.48 35.94 16.18
C ILE A 37 -11.01 34.92 15.16
N GLN A 38 -12.25 34.49 15.35
CA GLN A 38 -12.94 33.58 14.45
C GLN A 38 -14.01 34.32 13.66
N LEU A 39 -13.82 34.43 12.34
CA LEU A 39 -14.80 35.00 11.42
C LEU A 39 -15.56 33.90 10.67
N GLY A 40 -16.87 34.05 10.54
CA GLY A 40 -17.72 33.27 9.65
C GLY A 40 -18.00 34.07 8.39
N CYS A 41 -17.36 33.72 7.28
CA CYS A 41 -17.53 34.45 6.02
C CYS A 41 -17.49 33.50 4.82
N ASP A 42 -18.24 33.84 3.78
CA ASP A 42 -18.12 33.23 2.46
C ASP A 42 -17.04 33.98 1.68
N LEU A 43 -15.93 33.29 1.35
CA LEU A 43 -14.80 33.90 0.65
C LEU A 43 -15.13 34.36 -0.78
N ARG A 44 -16.32 34.04 -1.29
CA ARG A 44 -16.85 34.55 -2.57
C ARG A 44 -17.45 35.94 -2.45
N ASP A 45 -17.87 36.34 -1.24
CA ASP A 45 -18.45 37.65 -0.95
C ASP A 45 -17.38 38.60 -0.40
N LEU A 46 -16.57 39.14 -1.31
CA LEU A 46 -15.44 40.00 -0.97
C LEU A 46 -15.84 41.29 -0.21
N PRO A 47 -16.95 41.97 -0.53
CA PRO A 47 -17.44 43.09 0.29
C PRO A 47 -17.71 42.69 1.74
N SER A 48 -18.40 41.57 1.96
CA SER A 48 -18.67 41.08 3.32
C SER A 48 -17.39 40.64 4.03
N LEU A 49 -16.46 39.98 3.34
CA LEU A 49 -15.14 39.62 3.88
C LEU A 49 -14.36 40.86 4.34
N HIS A 50 -14.30 41.88 3.50
CA HIS A 50 -13.61 43.13 3.82
C HIS A 50 -14.26 43.86 5.00
N SER A 51 -15.60 43.93 5.03
CA SER A 51 -16.36 44.52 6.14
C SER A 51 -16.09 43.78 7.46
N ALA A 52 -16.15 42.44 7.45
CA ALA A 52 -15.92 41.61 8.62
C ALA A 52 -14.49 41.77 9.17
N LEU A 53 -13.48 41.78 8.30
CA LEU A 53 -12.09 42.01 8.71
C LEU A 53 -11.86 43.42 9.26
N SER A 54 -12.34 44.45 8.57
CA SER A 54 -12.20 45.86 8.99
C SER A 54 -12.96 46.17 10.29
N SER A 55 -13.95 45.35 10.66
CA SER A 55 -14.67 45.48 11.94
C SER A 55 -13.84 45.03 13.15
N VAL A 56 -12.80 44.21 12.93
CA VAL A 56 -12.00 43.62 14.02
C VAL A 56 -10.56 44.12 14.05
N ILE A 57 -9.99 44.52 12.89
CA ILE A 57 -8.62 45.04 12.77
C ILE A 57 -8.56 46.24 11.82
N ASP A 58 -7.62 47.16 12.09
CA ASP A 58 -7.30 48.27 11.18
C ASP A 58 -6.26 47.82 10.14
N LEU A 59 -6.72 47.42 8.96
CA LEU A 59 -5.90 46.83 7.89
C LEU A 59 -4.75 47.75 7.41
N GLU A 60 -4.81 49.06 7.65
CA GLU A 60 -3.76 50.02 7.30
C GLU A 60 -2.56 49.99 8.27
N ARG A 61 -2.74 49.40 9.47
CA ARG A 61 -1.70 49.40 10.52
C ARG A 61 -0.96 48.07 10.66
N TYR A 62 -1.45 47.01 10.01
CA TYR A 62 -0.96 45.66 10.21
C TYR A 62 -0.43 45.04 8.92
N LYS A 63 0.56 44.17 9.07
CA LYS A 63 1.02 43.27 8.01
C LYS A 63 0.14 42.04 8.01
N VAL A 64 -0.38 41.65 6.85
CA VAL A 64 -1.32 40.54 6.74
C VAL A 64 -0.63 39.34 6.09
N LEU A 65 -0.61 38.20 6.78
CA LEU A 65 -0.24 36.92 6.18
C LEU A 65 -1.52 36.13 5.88
N LEU A 66 -1.79 35.90 4.61
CA LEU A 66 -2.86 35.03 4.16
C LEU A 66 -2.30 33.63 3.91
N THR A 67 -2.96 32.61 4.46
CA THR A 67 -2.63 31.21 4.22
C THR A 67 -3.82 30.50 3.60
N ALA A 68 -3.64 29.99 2.38
CA ALA A 68 -4.59 29.12 1.70
C ALA A 68 -3.97 27.74 1.52
N GLU A 69 -4.25 26.84 2.46
CA GLU A 69 -3.79 25.47 2.42
C GLU A 69 -4.91 24.57 1.89
N VAL A 70 -4.80 24.16 0.63
CA VAL A 70 -5.75 23.30 -0.10
C VAL A 70 -7.20 23.74 0.17
N SER A 71 -7.49 25.01 -0.12
CA SER A 71 -8.79 25.61 0.23
C SER A 71 -9.42 26.36 -0.94
N ILE A 72 -8.70 27.28 -1.57
CA ILE A 72 -9.22 28.09 -2.68
C ILE A 72 -9.23 27.31 -4.00
N THR A 73 -8.51 26.19 -4.10
CA THR A 73 -8.55 25.22 -5.20
C THR A 73 -9.95 24.66 -5.48
N TYR A 74 -10.80 24.59 -4.43
CA TYR A 74 -12.18 24.14 -4.52
C TYR A 74 -13.17 25.23 -4.95
N MET A 75 -12.75 26.50 -4.97
CA MET A 75 -13.58 27.59 -5.45
C MET A 75 -13.61 27.57 -6.98
N LYS A 76 -14.63 28.21 -7.57
CA LYS A 76 -14.59 28.48 -9.00
C LYS A 76 -13.39 29.36 -9.32
N LEU A 77 -12.89 29.20 -10.53
CA LEU A 77 -11.69 29.87 -11.01
C LEU A 77 -11.80 31.40 -10.89
N GLU A 78 -12.94 31.95 -11.30
CA GLU A 78 -13.22 33.39 -11.25
C GLU A 78 -13.28 33.91 -9.82
N GLU A 79 -13.89 33.15 -8.91
CA GLU A 79 -14.05 33.50 -7.50
C GLU A 79 -12.70 33.47 -6.76
N SER A 80 -11.89 32.43 -6.98
CA SER A 80 -10.54 32.35 -6.42
C SER A 80 -9.60 33.43 -6.97
N ASN A 81 -9.68 33.74 -8.27
CA ASN A 81 -8.92 34.85 -8.85
C ASN A 81 -9.34 36.19 -8.26
N ALA A 82 -10.64 36.43 -8.06
CA ALA A 82 -11.14 37.65 -7.44
C ALA A 82 -10.64 37.78 -5.99
N LEU A 83 -10.62 36.69 -5.21
CA LEU A 83 -10.09 36.67 -3.86
C LEU A 83 -8.57 36.96 -3.82
N ILE A 84 -7.78 36.34 -4.71
CA ILE A 84 -6.33 36.58 -4.82
C ILE A 84 -6.05 38.04 -5.19
N HIS A 85 -6.84 38.62 -6.11
CA HIS A 85 -6.72 40.02 -6.51
C HIS A 85 -7.13 40.98 -5.38
N TRP A 86 -8.23 40.69 -4.69
CA TRP A 86 -8.62 41.46 -3.51
C TRP A 86 -7.52 41.43 -2.44
N ALA A 87 -6.93 40.27 -2.18
CA ALA A 87 -5.85 40.15 -1.21
C ALA A 87 -4.60 40.98 -1.59
N SER A 88 -4.30 41.13 -2.89
CA SER A 88 -3.18 41.97 -3.36
C SER A 88 -3.41 43.47 -3.17
N SER A 89 -4.67 43.89 -3.00
CA SER A 89 -5.04 45.29 -2.73
C SER A 89 -4.86 45.73 -1.27
N LEU A 90 -4.56 44.80 -0.36
CA LEU A 90 -4.26 45.11 1.03
C LEU A 90 -2.93 45.90 1.13
N PRO A 91 -2.73 46.80 2.11
CA PRO A 91 -1.57 47.70 2.12
C PRO A 91 -0.20 47.00 2.17
N GLU A 92 -0.01 46.08 3.12
CA GLU A 92 1.17 45.21 3.22
C GLU A 92 0.72 43.76 3.46
N ALA A 93 0.75 42.94 2.41
CA ALA A 93 0.28 41.56 2.47
C ALA A 93 1.30 40.55 1.93
N HIS A 94 1.27 39.38 2.56
CA HIS A 94 1.92 38.16 2.11
C HIS A 94 0.87 37.08 1.87
N PHE A 95 1.05 36.27 0.84
CA PHE A 95 0.18 35.15 0.54
C PHE A 95 0.99 33.85 0.47
N CYS A 96 0.60 32.86 1.24
CA CYS A 96 1.12 31.50 1.18
C CYS A 96 0.02 30.57 0.66
N LEU A 97 0.28 29.90 -0.47
CA LEU A 97 -0.65 28.98 -1.11
C LEU A 97 -0.01 27.58 -1.19
N LEU A 98 -0.72 26.56 -0.70
CA LEU A 98 -0.35 25.16 -0.89
C LEU A 98 -1.49 24.43 -1.60
N GLU A 99 -1.30 24.07 -2.88
CA GLU A 99 -2.35 23.43 -3.68
C GLU A 99 -1.78 22.45 -4.70
N GLN A 100 -2.67 21.77 -5.43
CA GLN A 100 -2.32 20.81 -6.48
C GLN A 100 -1.96 21.50 -7.80
N ILE A 101 -1.17 20.81 -8.62
CA ILE A 101 -0.85 21.13 -10.02
C ILE A 101 -0.82 19.84 -10.86
N LEU A 102 -0.88 19.96 -12.19
CA LEU A 102 -0.86 18.86 -13.15
C LEU A 102 0.29 19.07 -14.14
N PRO A 103 1.56 18.96 -13.71
CA PRO A 103 2.71 19.37 -14.51
C PRO A 103 2.78 18.68 -15.88
N GLU A 104 2.35 17.42 -15.95
CA GLU A 104 2.31 16.60 -17.17
C GLU A 104 0.90 16.47 -17.76
N GLY A 105 -0.02 17.34 -17.35
CA GLY A 105 -1.41 17.34 -17.80
C GLY A 105 -2.32 16.35 -17.05
N SER A 106 -3.63 16.45 -17.31
CA SER A 106 -4.67 15.66 -16.64
C SER A 106 -4.69 14.18 -17.03
N THR A 107 -4.05 13.84 -18.16
CA THR A 107 -3.95 12.46 -18.66
C THR A 107 -2.79 11.68 -18.04
N HIS A 108 -1.92 12.33 -17.27
CA HIS A 108 -0.89 11.63 -16.52
C HIS A 108 -1.54 10.75 -15.44
N PRO A 109 -1.17 9.46 -15.28
CA PRO A 109 -1.90 8.51 -14.43
C PRO A 109 -2.14 8.96 -12.98
N PHE A 110 -1.14 9.60 -12.35
CA PHE A 110 -1.30 10.15 -11.01
C PHE A 110 -2.32 11.30 -10.98
N ALA A 111 -2.26 12.19 -11.98
CA ALA A 111 -3.15 13.33 -12.12
C ALA A 111 -4.59 12.87 -12.36
N GLU A 112 -4.80 11.93 -13.28
CA GLU A 112 -6.11 11.33 -13.56
C GLU A 112 -6.72 10.71 -12.28
N THR A 113 -5.91 9.96 -11.53
CA THR A 113 -6.34 9.30 -10.28
C THR A 113 -6.70 10.33 -9.20
N MET A 114 -5.89 11.38 -9.04
CA MET A 114 -6.15 12.49 -8.14
C MET A 114 -7.43 13.25 -8.52
N MET A 115 -7.62 13.57 -9.80
CA MET A 115 -8.79 14.28 -10.29
C MET A 115 -10.07 13.45 -10.09
N ALA A 116 -10.05 12.16 -10.45
CA ALA A 116 -11.17 11.26 -10.24
C ALA A 116 -11.59 11.14 -8.75
N HIS A 117 -10.61 11.18 -7.83
CA HIS A 117 -10.88 11.21 -6.40
C HIS A 117 -11.67 12.47 -5.98
N PHE A 118 -11.22 13.66 -6.40
CA PHE A 118 -11.88 14.92 -6.06
C PHE A 118 -13.23 15.11 -6.76
N GLU A 119 -13.38 14.61 -7.99
CA GLU A 119 -14.67 14.55 -8.68
C GLU A 119 -15.68 13.67 -7.92
N LYS A 120 -15.25 12.48 -7.46
CA LYS A 120 -16.08 11.58 -6.65
C LYS A 120 -16.54 12.22 -5.34
N LEU A 121 -15.69 13.04 -4.72
CA LEU A 121 -16.03 13.79 -3.50
C LEU A 121 -16.89 15.04 -3.76
N GLN A 122 -17.17 15.36 -5.02
CA GLN A 122 -17.87 16.59 -5.44
C GLN A 122 -17.15 17.88 -4.99
N THR A 123 -15.83 17.84 -4.94
CA THR A 123 -14.95 18.96 -4.59
C THR A 123 -13.91 19.16 -5.68
N PRO A 124 -14.31 19.55 -6.91
CA PRO A 124 -13.42 19.59 -8.06
C PRO A 124 -12.30 20.61 -7.87
N LEU A 125 -11.12 20.31 -8.41
CA LEU A 125 -9.98 21.22 -8.42
C LEU A 125 -10.12 22.16 -9.63
N GLY A 126 -10.51 23.41 -9.41
CA GLY A 126 -10.84 24.34 -10.49
C GLY A 126 -9.61 24.91 -11.19
N ALA A 127 -8.64 25.38 -10.40
CA ALA A 127 -7.50 26.15 -10.90
C ALA A 127 -6.52 25.32 -11.74
N VAL A 128 -6.42 24.02 -11.48
CA VAL A 128 -5.38 23.14 -12.05
C VAL A 128 -5.46 22.99 -13.57
N ASN A 129 -6.63 23.19 -14.18
CA ASN A 129 -6.79 23.11 -15.63
C ASN A 129 -6.24 24.34 -16.36
N GLN A 130 -6.36 25.53 -15.77
CA GLN A 130 -5.85 26.78 -16.35
C GLN A 130 -4.40 27.06 -15.91
N TYR A 131 -4.06 26.66 -14.68
CA TYR A 131 -2.76 26.88 -14.07
C TYR A 131 -2.11 25.54 -13.64
N PRO A 132 -1.72 24.70 -14.62
CA PRO A 132 -1.27 23.33 -14.35
C PRO A 132 0.17 23.22 -13.81
N THR A 133 0.93 24.31 -13.71
CA THR A 133 2.35 24.27 -13.35
C THR A 133 2.67 25.34 -12.32
N ALA A 134 3.77 25.15 -11.57
CA ALA A 134 4.25 26.17 -10.63
C ALA A 134 4.44 27.53 -11.35
N ARG A 135 5.01 27.53 -12.55
CA ARG A 135 5.21 28.73 -13.38
C ARG A 135 3.91 29.40 -13.80
N SER A 136 2.86 28.64 -14.13
CA SER A 136 1.57 29.24 -14.48
C SER A 136 0.85 29.81 -13.26
N GLN A 137 1.06 29.26 -12.06
CA GLN A 137 0.60 29.85 -10.79
C GLN A 137 1.37 31.13 -10.43
N GLU A 138 2.69 31.20 -10.71
CA GLU A 138 3.45 32.45 -10.58
C GLU A 138 2.87 33.55 -11.46
N ASN A 139 2.64 33.23 -12.75
CA ASN A 139 2.05 34.14 -13.71
C ASN A 139 0.63 34.57 -13.30
N ARG A 140 -0.16 33.65 -12.73
CA ARG A 140 -1.49 33.93 -12.18
C ARG A 140 -1.41 35.02 -11.12
N PHE A 141 -0.61 34.82 -10.08
CA PHE A 141 -0.47 35.79 -8.98
C PHE A 141 0.08 37.13 -9.47
N ALA A 142 1.10 37.10 -10.33
CA ALA A 142 1.66 38.32 -10.91
C ALA A 142 0.59 39.13 -11.69
N SER A 143 -0.24 38.45 -12.49
CA SER A 143 -1.33 39.09 -13.22
C SER A 143 -2.44 39.65 -12.33
N LEU A 144 -2.55 39.17 -11.09
CA LEU A 144 -3.56 39.59 -10.11
C LEU A 144 -3.02 40.62 -9.11
N GLY A 145 -1.86 41.23 -9.38
CA GLY A 145 -1.34 42.39 -8.64
C GLY A 145 -0.26 42.10 -7.61
N TRP A 146 0.24 40.86 -7.53
CA TRP A 146 1.37 40.50 -6.67
C TRP A 146 2.71 40.81 -7.35
N THR A 147 3.67 41.39 -6.63
CA THR A 147 4.94 41.88 -7.20
C THR A 147 6.12 40.96 -6.94
N GLY A 148 6.18 40.33 -5.76
CA GLY A 148 7.11 39.24 -5.46
C GLY A 148 6.33 37.93 -5.49
N VAL A 149 6.67 37.00 -6.37
CA VAL A 149 5.99 35.69 -6.45
C VAL A 149 7.04 34.61 -6.70
N GLU A 150 6.99 33.54 -5.91
CA GLU A 150 7.80 32.33 -6.11
C GLU A 150 6.92 31.10 -5.86
N ALA A 151 6.94 30.15 -6.78
CA ALA A 151 6.24 28.88 -6.62
C ALA A 151 7.17 27.69 -6.89
N ARG A 152 7.13 26.71 -5.99
CA ARG A 152 7.95 25.49 -6.11
C ARG A 152 7.14 24.27 -5.75
N ASN A 153 7.30 23.20 -6.52
CA ASN A 153 6.72 21.92 -6.15
C ASN A 153 7.39 21.35 -4.88
N LEU A 154 6.69 20.49 -4.16
CA LEU A 154 7.18 19.94 -2.89
C LEU A 154 8.40 19.02 -3.08
N TRP A 155 8.53 18.35 -4.23
CA TRP A 155 9.72 17.52 -4.51
C TRP A 155 11.00 18.36 -4.66
N LYS A 156 10.88 19.55 -5.24
CA LYS A 156 11.95 20.55 -5.35
C LYS A 156 12.22 21.28 -4.02
N LEU A 157 11.25 21.35 -3.12
CA LEU A 157 11.45 21.88 -1.77
C LEU A 157 12.13 20.86 -0.87
N TRP A 158 11.75 19.58 -0.98
CA TRP A 158 12.42 18.48 -0.31
C TRP A 158 13.94 18.50 -0.55
N SER A 159 14.37 18.70 -1.80
CA SER A 159 15.78 18.68 -2.19
C SER A 159 16.55 19.99 -1.92
N ASP A 160 15.90 21.04 -1.42
CA ASP A 160 16.54 22.34 -1.21
C ASP A 160 17.18 22.46 0.18
N PRO A 161 18.52 22.61 0.29
CA PRO A 161 19.20 22.78 1.57
C PRO A 161 18.84 24.08 2.31
N ASN A 162 18.31 25.09 1.63
CA ASN A 162 17.85 26.34 2.25
C ASN A 162 16.45 26.22 2.85
N PHE A 163 15.66 25.22 2.42
CA PHE A 163 14.33 24.97 2.95
C PHE A 163 14.34 23.85 3.99
N LEU A 164 14.98 22.73 3.67
CA LEU A 164 15.22 21.60 4.59
C LEU A 164 16.71 21.31 4.65
N THR A 165 17.30 21.41 5.84
CA THR A 165 18.69 21.03 6.03
C THR A 165 18.85 19.51 5.98
N ARG A 166 20.09 19.02 5.83
CA ARG A 166 20.41 17.60 5.99
C ARG A 166 19.87 17.03 7.31
N GLN A 167 20.03 17.79 8.40
CA GLN A 167 19.60 17.35 9.72
C GLN A 167 18.08 17.21 9.81
N ASP A 168 17.33 18.12 9.17
CA ASP A 168 15.86 18.04 9.14
C ASP A 168 15.41 16.78 8.40
N ARG A 169 15.98 16.48 7.22
CA ARG A 169 15.64 15.26 6.46
C ARG A 169 15.92 13.99 7.25
N LEU A 170 17.09 13.90 7.87
CA LEU A 170 17.46 12.73 8.68
C LEU A 170 16.59 12.60 9.93
N SER A 171 16.09 13.70 10.49
CA SER A 171 15.17 13.65 11.64
C SER A 171 13.78 13.11 11.30
N LEU A 172 13.41 13.09 10.02
CA LEU A 172 12.14 12.56 9.53
C LEU A 172 12.18 11.05 9.26
N ASP A 173 13.34 10.39 9.42
CA ASP A 173 13.50 8.93 9.32
C ASP A 173 13.00 8.21 10.60
N ILE A 174 11.71 8.40 10.90
CA ILE A 174 11.04 7.93 12.12
C ILE A 174 10.34 6.58 11.94
N GLU A 175 10.16 6.15 10.70
CA GLU A 175 9.53 4.88 10.35
C GLU A 175 10.16 4.25 9.11
N PRO A 176 10.07 2.92 8.93
CA PRO A 176 10.71 2.26 7.79
C PRO A 176 10.06 2.68 6.47
N PHE A 177 10.78 3.46 5.66
CA PHE A 177 10.24 4.05 4.42
C PHE A 177 10.97 3.57 3.16
N ASP A 178 10.18 3.22 2.12
CA ASP A 178 10.71 2.82 0.81
C ASP A 178 9.76 3.12 -0.37
N GLU A 179 8.91 4.14 -0.24
CA GLU A 179 7.93 4.56 -1.27
C GLU A 179 8.34 5.87 -1.94
N TRP A 180 9.64 6.02 -2.22
CA TRP A 180 10.22 7.26 -2.75
C TRP A 180 9.66 7.69 -4.11
N GLU A 181 9.31 6.76 -4.98
CA GLU A 181 8.65 7.09 -6.25
C GLU A 181 7.25 7.69 -6.03
N GLU A 182 6.50 7.20 -5.02
CA GLU A 182 5.20 7.76 -4.62
C GLU A 182 5.36 9.16 -4.02
N PHE A 183 6.35 9.34 -3.14
CA PHE A 183 6.62 10.62 -2.51
C PHE A 183 7.04 11.69 -3.52
N ALA A 184 7.92 11.34 -4.47
CA ALA A 184 8.37 12.24 -5.50
C ALA A 184 7.24 12.65 -6.46
N ILE A 185 6.42 11.68 -6.91
CA ILE A 185 5.31 12.00 -7.83
C ILE A 185 4.21 12.80 -7.13
N PHE A 186 3.88 12.48 -5.87
CA PHE A 186 3.01 13.32 -5.03
C PHE A 186 3.59 14.72 -4.89
N GLY A 187 4.86 14.83 -4.52
CA GLY A 187 5.52 16.11 -4.31
C GLY A 187 5.66 16.95 -5.59
N ALA A 188 5.67 16.34 -6.76
CA ALA A 188 5.66 17.04 -8.04
C ALA A 188 4.26 17.59 -8.42
N HIS A 189 3.18 17.01 -7.89
CA HIS A 189 1.79 17.42 -8.13
C HIS A 189 1.23 18.37 -7.07
N TYR A 190 2.05 18.79 -6.10
CA TYR A 190 1.73 19.81 -5.12
C TYR A 190 2.78 20.91 -5.15
N PHE A 191 2.37 22.15 -4.91
CA PHE A 191 3.29 23.28 -4.85
C PHE A 191 3.01 24.18 -3.65
N LEU A 192 4.08 24.78 -3.13
CA LEU A 192 4.03 25.91 -2.22
C LEU A 192 4.37 27.17 -3.03
N LEU A 193 3.50 28.18 -2.94
CA LEU A 193 3.72 29.51 -3.49
C LEU A 193 3.74 30.52 -2.35
N THR A 194 4.71 31.43 -2.41
CA THR A 194 4.78 32.62 -1.57
C THR A 194 4.72 33.86 -2.44
N ALA A 195 3.87 34.81 -2.06
CA ALA A 195 3.75 36.10 -2.75
C ALA A 195 3.76 37.28 -1.77
N ASP A 196 4.23 38.44 -2.23
CA ASP A 196 4.18 39.72 -1.53
C ASP A 196 3.84 40.88 -2.48
N ASN A 197 3.22 41.92 -1.95
CA ASN A 197 2.86 43.15 -2.68
C ASN A 197 3.70 44.36 -2.25
N LEU A 198 4.87 44.11 -1.64
CA LEU A 198 5.72 45.15 -1.07
C LEU A 198 6.43 45.93 -2.17
N LYS A 199 6.12 47.22 -2.31
CA LYS A 199 6.82 48.12 -3.22
C LYS A 199 8.24 48.40 -2.69
N GLY A 200 9.26 47.78 -3.29
CA GLY A 200 10.66 48.17 -3.00
C GLY A 200 11.74 47.09 -3.08
N ARG A 201 11.47 45.86 -3.54
CA ARG A 201 12.57 44.94 -3.90
C ARG A 201 13.00 45.21 -5.33
N ASP A 202 14.26 45.62 -5.50
CA ASP A 202 14.96 45.63 -6.78
C ASP A 202 14.69 44.32 -7.51
N SER A 203 14.11 44.44 -8.69
CA SER A 203 13.84 43.36 -9.64
C SER A 203 15.15 42.72 -10.10
N ARG A 204 15.73 41.84 -9.28
CA ARG A 204 16.64 40.78 -9.76
C ARG A 204 15.82 39.57 -10.19
N GLY A 205 14.96 39.79 -11.17
CA GLY A 205 14.22 38.76 -11.89
C GLY A 205 14.38 39.05 -13.36
N THR A 206 15.20 38.24 -14.03
CA THR A 206 15.46 38.25 -15.48
C THR A 206 14.18 38.45 -16.28
N SER A 207 14.09 39.63 -16.93
CA SER A 207 13.11 39.91 -17.96
C SER A 207 13.40 39.02 -19.17
N ALA A 208 12.77 37.85 -19.23
CA ALA A 208 12.60 37.09 -20.45
C ALA A 208 11.10 37.05 -20.76
N THR A 209 10.63 38.13 -21.38
CA THR A 209 9.35 38.18 -22.08
C THR A 209 9.41 37.20 -23.25
N VAL A 210 8.99 35.96 -23.01
CA VAL A 210 8.58 35.05 -24.08
C VAL A 210 7.06 34.98 -24.02
N SER A 211 6.42 35.49 -25.07
CA SER A 211 4.98 35.42 -25.27
C SER A 211 4.49 33.97 -25.22
N TYR A 212 3.73 33.61 -24.18
CA TYR A 212 3.00 32.35 -24.13
C TYR A 212 1.66 32.53 -24.84
N ASN A 213 1.47 31.82 -25.96
CA ASN A 213 0.20 31.70 -26.65
C ASN A 213 -0.62 30.57 -25.98
N PRO A 214 -1.75 30.86 -25.32
CA PRO A 214 -2.66 29.84 -24.84
C PRO A 214 -3.50 29.37 -26.03
N GLY A 215 -3.06 28.31 -26.71
CA GLY A 215 -3.79 27.78 -27.87
C GLY A 215 -3.07 26.81 -28.79
N LEU A 216 -1.85 26.36 -28.49
CA LEU A 216 -1.14 25.35 -29.26
C LEU A 216 -0.39 24.38 -28.34
N VAL A 217 -1.14 23.53 -27.63
CA VAL A 217 -0.69 22.14 -27.39
C VAL A 217 -1.56 21.24 -28.26
N ASN A 218 -1.65 21.61 -29.54
CA ASN A 218 -1.71 20.57 -30.57
C ASN A 218 -0.30 20.03 -30.66
N ALA A 219 -0.18 18.71 -30.73
CA ALA A 219 1.00 17.96 -31.11
C ALA A 219 1.84 18.71 -32.16
N GLN A 220 2.80 19.52 -31.70
CA GLN A 220 3.98 19.81 -32.49
C GLN A 220 4.95 18.71 -32.13
N GLU A 221 4.95 17.71 -33.00
CA GLU A 221 6.02 16.74 -33.17
C GLU A 221 7.37 17.44 -32.97
N SER A 222 8.00 17.19 -31.83
CA SER A 222 9.45 17.33 -31.74
C SER A 222 10.03 16.25 -32.65
N SER A 223 10.30 16.66 -33.90
CA SER A 223 10.85 15.87 -35.01
C SER A 223 12.29 15.36 -34.77
N LEU A 224 12.72 15.28 -33.50
CA LEU A 224 14.06 14.84 -33.08
C LEU A 224 14.04 13.49 -32.34
N GLY A 225 12.85 12.97 -31.99
CA GLY A 225 12.70 11.64 -31.42
C GLY A 225 12.61 10.55 -32.49
N VAL A 226 13.33 9.45 -32.30
CA VAL A 226 13.12 8.23 -33.10
C VAL A 226 11.72 7.69 -32.78
N GLN A 227 10.80 7.77 -33.74
CA GLN A 227 9.43 7.23 -33.59
C GLN A 227 9.49 5.72 -33.44
N SER A 228 9.02 5.21 -32.30
CA SER A 228 8.93 3.77 -32.03
C SER A 228 7.46 3.39 -31.87
N SER A 229 7.03 2.30 -32.51
CA SER A 229 5.66 1.80 -32.35
C SER A 229 5.56 0.95 -31.08
N VAL A 230 4.54 1.25 -30.26
CA VAL A 230 4.22 0.48 -29.06
C VAL A 230 2.84 -0.13 -29.21
N THR A 231 2.78 -1.45 -29.12
CA THR A 231 1.52 -2.21 -29.11
C THR A 231 1.16 -2.55 -27.66
N TYR A 232 -0.02 -2.14 -27.23
CA TYR A 232 -0.54 -2.46 -25.90
C TYR A 232 -1.34 -3.76 -25.91
N CYS A 233 -1.11 -4.61 -24.91
CA CYS A 233 -1.85 -5.85 -24.70
C CYS A 233 -2.41 -5.86 -23.28
N GLU A 234 -3.73 -5.66 -23.15
CA GLU A 234 -4.41 -5.73 -21.86
C GLU A 234 -4.38 -7.15 -21.29
N ASN A 235 -4.08 -7.27 -20.00
CA ASN A 235 -4.17 -8.55 -19.32
C ASN A 235 -5.65 -8.87 -19.01
N PRO A 236 -6.05 -10.16 -19.04
CA PRO A 236 -7.41 -10.54 -18.67
C PRO A 236 -7.75 -10.11 -17.23
N LYS A 237 -8.86 -9.40 -17.05
CA LYS A 237 -9.37 -8.95 -15.74
C LYS A 237 -8.30 -8.15 -14.95
N SER A 238 -7.90 -8.66 -13.79
CA SER A 238 -6.93 -8.04 -12.87
C SER A 238 -5.60 -8.81 -12.79
N GLU A 239 -5.40 -9.77 -13.69
CA GLU A 239 -4.18 -10.57 -13.77
C GLU A 239 -2.99 -9.75 -14.25
N GLY A 240 -1.77 -10.19 -13.92
CA GLY A 240 -0.54 -9.52 -14.34
C GLY A 240 -0.28 -8.15 -13.70
N ARG A 241 -1.15 -7.71 -12.78
CA ARG A 241 -1.03 -6.42 -12.07
C ARG A 241 -0.12 -6.58 -10.86
N ARG A 242 1.16 -6.24 -11.06
CA ARG A 242 2.17 -6.21 -10.01
C ARG A 242 3.22 -5.14 -10.29
N ARG A 243 3.95 -4.73 -9.26
CA ARG A 243 5.07 -3.77 -9.33
C ARG A 243 6.24 -4.22 -8.48
N PHE A 244 7.44 -3.76 -8.80
CA PHE A 244 8.70 -4.11 -8.12
C PHE A 244 9.01 -5.63 -8.15
N GLY A 245 8.56 -6.32 -9.19
CA GLY A 245 9.00 -7.67 -9.54
C GLY A 245 10.24 -7.63 -10.43
N ALA A 246 10.59 -8.77 -11.02
CA ALA A 246 11.67 -8.86 -12.00
C ALA A 246 11.31 -9.82 -13.14
N ALA A 247 11.76 -9.49 -14.36
CA ALA A 247 11.49 -10.28 -15.54
C ALA A 247 12.72 -11.07 -16.02
N PHE A 248 12.49 -12.27 -16.58
CA PHE A 248 13.54 -13.08 -17.21
C PHE A 248 12.93 -14.02 -18.26
N ALA A 249 13.75 -14.53 -19.16
CA ALA A 249 13.29 -15.43 -20.21
C ALA A 249 13.20 -16.88 -19.72
N ILE A 250 12.19 -17.61 -20.18
CA ILE A 250 12.01 -19.04 -19.92
C ILE A 250 11.96 -19.84 -21.23
N SER A 251 12.39 -21.09 -21.16
CA SER A 251 12.51 -21.96 -22.33
C SER A 251 11.57 -23.15 -22.19
N SER A 252 10.89 -23.54 -23.28
CA SER A 252 10.07 -24.75 -23.27
C SER A 252 10.94 -26.01 -23.37
N SER A 253 10.30 -27.18 -23.29
CA SER A 253 10.95 -28.49 -23.50
C SER A 253 11.64 -28.64 -24.86
N ARG A 254 11.35 -27.75 -25.82
CA ARG A 254 12.01 -27.68 -27.14
C ARG A 254 13.35 -26.94 -27.13
N ARG A 255 13.80 -26.43 -25.97
CA ARG A 255 15.03 -25.64 -25.77
C ARG A 255 15.07 -24.33 -26.54
N THR A 256 13.93 -23.84 -27.01
CA THR A 256 13.76 -22.50 -27.56
C THR A 256 13.22 -21.56 -26.48
N THR A 257 13.70 -20.32 -26.47
CA THR A 257 13.18 -19.26 -25.59
C THR A 257 11.83 -18.83 -26.15
N ASP A 258 10.75 -19.26 -25.50
CA ASP A 258 9.40 -19.12 -26.05
C ASP A 258 8.50 -18.22 -25.19
N ALA A 259 8.95 -17.84 -23.99
CA ALA A 259 8.15 -17.06 -23.06
C ALA A 259 9.00 -16.22 -22.10
N VAL A 260 8.34 -15.26 -21.46
CA VAL A 260 8.86 -14.35 -20.45
C VAL A 260 8.15 -14.63 -19.14
N ALA A 261 8.92 -14.67 -18.06
CA ALA A 261 8.45 -14.74 -16.69
C ALA A 261 8.56 -13.37 -16.02
N HIS A 262 7.56 -12.98 -15.23
CA HIS A 262 7.60 -11.84 -14.31
C HIS A 262 7.39 -12.36 -12.88
N PHE A 263 8.47 -12.46 -12.12
CA PHE A 263 8.50 -13.09 -10.80
C PHE A 263 8.40 -12.06 -9.66
N GLY A 264 7.74 -12.46 -8.58
CA GLY A 264 7.67 -11.72 -7.33
C GLY A 264 6.99 -10.35 -7.46
N GLY A 265 7.35 -9.40 -6.59
CA GLY A 265 6.80 -8.05 -6.56
C GLY A 265 5.56 -7.92 -5.67
N MET A 266 5.03 -6.70 -5.59
CA MET A 266 3.77 -6.36 -4.93
C MET A 266 2.61 -6.52 -5.93
N GLY A 267 1.76 -7.53 -5.72
CA GLY A 267 0.51 -7.69 -6.44
C GLY A 267 -0.60 -6.80 -5.87
N LEU A 268 -1.86 -7.11 -6.20
CA LEU A 268 -3.03 -6.31 -5.80
C LEU A 268 -3.23 -6.17 -4.28
N HIS A 269 -2.82 -7.19 -3.52
CA HIS A 269 -3.06 -7.25 -2.07
C HIS A 269 -1.77 -7.39 -1.26
N THR A 270 -0.79 -8.10 -1.82
CA THR A 270 0.40 -8.51 -1.07
C THR A 270 1.59 -8.77 -1.97
N ARG A 271 2.77 -8.87 -1.37
CA ARG A 271 3.97 -9.41 -2.02
C ARG A 271 3.66 -10.85 -2.43
N THR A 272 4.13 -11.24 -3.61
CA THR A 272 3.95 -12.60 -4.13
C THR A 272 5.30 -13.26 -4.39
N ASN A 273 5.32 -14.59 -4.49
CA ASN A 273 6.40 -15.39 -5.09
C ASN A 273 5.93 -16.07 -6.38
N SER A 274 4.75 -15.72 -6.89
CA SER A 274 4.24 -16.25 -8.16
C SER A 274 4.96 -15.64 -9.36
N MET A 275 4.80 -16.28 -10.51
CA MET A 275 5.40 -15.89 -11.77
C MET A 275 4.29 -15.69 -12.82
N ASP A 276 4.13 -14.47 -13.32
CA ASP A 276 3.25 -14.24 -14.47
C ASP A 276 4.00 -14.61 -15.75
N ILE A 277 3.35 -15.38 -16.62
CA ILE A 277 3.93 -15.88 -17.87
C ILE A 277 3.35 -15.08 -19.04
N TYR A 278 4.24 -14.62 -19.92
CA TYR A 278 3.93 -13.89 -21.15
C TYR A 278 4.55 -14.60 -22.35
N SER A 279 3.86 -14.67 -23.49
CA SER A 279 4.42 -15.31 -24.70
C SER A 279 3.78 -14.83 -25.99
N SER A 280 4.58 -14.85 -27.06
CA SER A 280 4.16 -14.68 -28.46
C SER A 280 3.47 -15.92 -29.04
N GLN A 281 3.68 -17.10 -28.45
CA GLN A 281 3.10 -18.37 -28.88
C GLN A 281 1.84 -18.72 -28.07
N GLY A 282 1.04 -19.68 -28.55
CA GLY A 282 -0.21 -20.13 -27.92
C GLY A 282 -0.02 -20.82 -26.56
N ARG A 283 -1.09 -21.49 -26.06
CA ARG A 283 -1.16 -22.13 -24.72
C ARG A 283 0.17 -22.78 -24.28
N ILE A 284 0.80 -22.20 -23.27
CA ILE A 284 1.90 -22.83 -22.53
C ILE A 284 1.28 -23.86 -21.60
N SER A 285 1.76 -25.10 -21.66
CA SER A 285 1.33 -26.14 -20.73
C SER A 285 1.69 -25.72 -19.30
N LYS A 286 0.68 -25.55 -18.45
CA LYS A 286 0.87 -25.39 -17.00
C LYS A 286 1.65 -26.60 -16.49
N GLN A 287 2.93 -26.42 -16.17
CA GLN A 287 3.60 -27.33 -15.26
C GLN A 287 3.45 -26.74 -13.86
N GLU A 288 2.61 -27.38 -13.05
CA GLU A 288 2.67 -27.23 -11.60
C GLU A 288 3.95 -27.94 -11.16
N GLY A 289 5.06 -27.22 -11.16
CA GLY A 289 6.32 -27.73 -10.61
C GLY A 289 6.13 -27.98 -9.11
N SER A 290 6.30 -29.23 -8.68
CA SER A 290 6.54 -29.54 -7.28
C SER A 290 8.03 -29.32 -7.02
N TYR A 291 8.38 -28.19 -6.42
CA TYR A 291 9.76 -27.81 -6.15
C TYR A 291 10.18 -28.30 -4.77
N GLU A 292 11.44 -28.68 -4.56
CA GLU A 292 11.91 -29.01 -3.19
C GLU A 292 12.02 -27.77 -2.31
N SER A 293 12.32 -26.60 -2.88
CA SER A 293 12.27 -25.33 -2.17
C SER A 293 12.11 -24.19 -3.17
N VAL A 294 11.43 -23.13 -2.76
CA VAL A 294 11.11 -21.98 -3.63
C VAL A 294 11.51 -20.66 -2.94
N PRO A 295 11.81 -19.60 -3.70
CA PRO A 295 12.02 -18.29 -3.11
C PRO A 295 10.73 -17.77 -2.45
N GLN A 296 10.87 -17.17 -1.27
CA GLN A 296 9.75 -16.55 -0.55
C GLN A 296 9.22 -15.30 -1.28
N ALA A 297 7.98 -14.91 -0.97
CA ALA A 297 7.34 -13.72 -1.52
C ALA A 297 8.15 -12.46 -1.20
N ARG A 298 8.47 -11.67 -2.23
CA ARG A 298 9.44 -10.57 -2.12
C ARG A 298 9.24 -9.53 -3.20
N MET A 299 9.72 -8.31 -2.98
CA MET A 299 9.77 -7.22 -3.97
C MET A 299 11.14 -6.54 -3.94
N CYS A 300 11.43 -5.69 -4.95
CA CYS A 300 12.69 -4.93 -5.05
C CYS A 300 13.95 -5.83 -5.08
N HIS A 301 13.82 -7.02 -5.64
CA HIS A 301 14.91 -7.96 -5.94
C HIS A 301 15.29 -7.80 -7.42
N THR A 302 16.42 -8.37 -7.83
CA THR A 302 16.76 -8.51 -9.25
C THR A 302 16.66 -9.97 -9.67
N VAL A 303 16.28 -10.21 -10.93
CA VAL A 303 16.52 -11.49 -11.61
C VAL A 303 17.35 -11.20 -12.86
N THR A 304 18.55 -11.76 -12.93
CA THR A 304 19.48 -11.54 -14.03
C THR A 304 19.57 -12.78 -14.91
N ASP A 305 19.18 -12.65 -16.17
CA ASP A 305 19.24 -13.73 -17.15
C ASP A 305 20.70 -14.01 -17.58
N MET A 306 21.18 -15.24 -17.36
CA MET A 306 22.52 -15.73 -17.72
C MET A 306 22.48 -16.70 -18.92
N GLY A 307 21.48 -16.57 -19.79
CA GLY A 307 21.29 -17.42 -20.96
C GLY A 307 20.98 -18.87 -20.59
N ALA A 308 21.76 -19.82 -21.12
CA ALA A 308 21.58 -21.25 -20.88
C ALA A 308 21.88 -21.68 -19.43
N HIS A 309 22.59 -20.84 -18.67
CA HIS A 309 23.00 -21.11 -17.29
C HIS A 309 21.90 -20.79 -16.26
N GLY A 310 20.74 -20.31 -16.71
CA GLY A 310 19.58 -20.00 -15.87
C GLY A 310 19.40 -18.51 -15.64
N ALA A 311 18.56 -18.17 -14.67
CA ALA A 311 18.32 -16.79 -14.23
C ALA A 311 18.60 -16.65 -12.74
N LEU A 312 19.48 -15.73 -12.36
CA LEU A 312 19.91 -15.52 -10.97
C LEU A 312 19.01 -14.51 -10.27
N LEU A 313 18.22 -14.95 -9.30
CA LEU A 313 17.49 -14.12 -8.35
C LEU A 313 18.41 -13.71 -7.19
N VAL A 314 18.43 -12.41 -6.88
CA VAL A 314 19.26 -11.83 -5.82
C VAL A 314 18.42 -10.98 -4.87
N GLY A 315 18.44 -11.34 -3.57
CA GLY A 315 17.91 -10.51 -2.48
C GLY A 315 16.43 -10.17 -2.60
N GLY A 316 16.09 -8.91 -2.31
CA GLY A 316 14.73 -8.37 -2.20
C GLY A 316 14.31 -8.11 -0.76
N ARG A 317 13.04 -7.76 -0.55
CA ARG A 317 12.49 -7.53 0.79
C ARG A 317 11.02 -7.90 0.94
N THR A 318 10.57 -8.08 2.18
CA THR A 318 9.15 -8.12 2.55
C THR A 318 8.64 -6.78 3.08
N SER A 319 9.41 -6.14 3.95
CA SER A 319 9.26 -4.76 4.45
C SER A 319 10.60 -4.03 4.34
N PRO A 320 10.66 -2.69 4.40
CA PRO A 320 11.93 -1.95 4.29
C PRO A 320 13.03 -2.41 5.25
N ASP A 321 12.68 -2.93 6.43
CA ASP A 321 13.62 -3.48 7.41
C ASP A 321 13.81 -4.99 7.36
N ASN A 322 13.05 -5.70 6.53
CA ASN A 322 13.15 -7.15 6.40
C ASN A 322 13.57 -7.52 4.98
N ALA A 323 14.85 -7.26 4.71
CA ALA A 323 15.53 -7.60 3.48
C ALA A 323 16.04 -9.06 3.47
N PHE A 324 16.18 -9.61 2.27
CA PHE A 324 16.65 -10.95 2.02
C PHE A 324 18.11 -10.94 1.60
N ARG A 325 18.86 -11.94 2.09
CA ARG A 325 20.22 -12.25 1.60
C ARG A 325 20.26 -13.47 0.68
N ASP A 326 19.18 -14.25 0.59
CA ASP A 326 19.18 -15.50 -0.17
C ASP A 326 19.21 -15.23 -1.69
N CYS A 327 19.88 -16.12 -2.41
CA CYS A 327 19.97 -16.08 -3.87
C CYS A 327 19.58 -17.43 -4.45
N TRP A 328 19.03 -17.40 -5.67
CA TRP A 328 18.48 -18.57 -6.33
C TRP A 328 18.78 -18.56 -7.81
N ILE A 329 19.06 -19.71 -8.40
CA ILE A 329 19.05 -19.89 -9.85
C ILE A 329 17.74 -20.54 -10.24
N TYR A 330 17.01 -19.92 -11.14
CA TYR A 330 15.93 -20.58 -11.86
C TYR A 330 16.49 -21.26 -13.12
N HIS A 331 16.38 -22.58 -13.15
CA HIS A 331 16.82 -23.43 -14.25
C HIS A 331 15.74 -23.54 -15.32
N LYS A 332 15.92 -22.82 -16.43
CA LYS A 332 14.92 -22.67 -17.50
C LYS A 332 14.45 -23.98 -18.12
N PHE A 333 15.34 -24.96 -18.29
CA PHE A 333 15.00 -26.22 -18.97
C PHE A 333 14.28 -27.23 -18.08
N SER A 334 14.61 -27.24 -16.80
CA SER A 334 14.08 -28.19 -15.83
C SER A 334 13.02 -27.59 -14.92
N ASP A 335 12.64 -26.33 -15.16
CA ASP A 335 11.67 -25.57 -14.38
C ASP A 335 11.86 -25.79 -12.86
N ARG A 336 13.04 -25.43 -12.34
CA ARG A 336 13.39 -25.60 -10.93
C ARG A 336 14.16 -24.43 -10.36
N TYR A 337 13.93 -24.16 -9.07
CA TYR A 337 14.77 -23.26 -8.29
C TYR A 337 15.88 -24.04 -7.59
N GLU A 338 17.11 -23.53 -7.68
CA GLU A 338 18.26 -23.98 -6.92
C GLU A 338 18.70 -22.85 -6.00
N LYS A 339 18.73 -23.08 -4.68
CA LYS A 339 19.33 -22.11 -3.77
C LYS A 339 20.84 -22.10 -3.97
N VAL A 340 21.43 -20.92 -4.14
CA VAL A 340 22.89 -20.73 -4.28
C VAL A 340 23.43 -19.91 -3.10
N ASP A 341 24.68 -19.44 -3.21
CA ASP A 341 25.34 -18.66 -2.15
C ASP A 341 24.50 -17.46 -1.71
N ASP A 342 24.26 -17.36 -0.40
CA ASP A 342 23.66 -16.16 0.20
C ASP A 342 24.62 -14.97 0.00
N LEU A 343 24.07 -13.77 -0.20
CA LEU A 343 24.80 -12.51 -0.13
C LEU A 343 25.50 -12.35 1.23
N PRO A 344 26.62 -11.61 1.29
CA PRO A 344 27.30 -11.31 2.56
C PRO A 344 26.41 -10.55 3.55
N TYR A 345 25.41 -9.81 3.05
CA TYR A 345 24.41 -9.07 3.82
C TYR A 345 23.08 -9.02 3.04
N PRO A 346 21.92 -8.80 3.71
CA PRO A 346 20.65 -8.60 3.04
C PRO A 346 20.67 -7.41 2.07
N LEU A 347 19.98 -7.51 0.93
CA LEU A 347 20.05 -6.45 -0.09
C LEU A 347 18.75 -6.33 -0.89
N TYR A 348 18.22 -5.11 -1.03
CA TYR A 348 17.10 -4.77 -1.91
C TYR A 348 17.32 -3.42 -2.60
N ARG A 349 16.55 -3.14 -3.67
CA ARG A 349 16.73 -1.95 -4.54
C ARG A 349 18.13 -1.79 -5.13
N HIS A 350 18.89 -2.87 -5.20
CA HIS A 350 20.07 -2.94 -6.04
C HIS A 350 19.66 -3.20 -7.50
N SER A 351 20.56 -2.87 -8.41
CA SER A 351 20.50 -3.27 -9.81
C SER A 351 21.54 -4.35 -10.07
N ALA A 352 21.31 -5.18 -11.08
CA ALA A 352 22.20 -6.28 -11.43
C ALA A 352 22.35 -6.40 -12.94
N VAL A 353 23.57 -6.66 -13.40
CA VAL A 353 23.90 -6.82 -14.82
C VAL A 353 24.67 -8.11 -15.06
N HIS A 354 24.28 -8.84 -16.10
CA HIS A 354 25.01 -10.02 -16.57
C HIS A 354 26.29 -9.58 -17.28
N LEU A 355 27.43 -10.04 -16.77
CA LEU A 355 28.74 -9.84 -17.38
C LEU A 355 29.02 -10.95 -18.42
N ASN A 356 30.25 -10.99 -18.94
CA ASN A 356 30.72 -12.16 -19.67
C ASN A 356 31.11 -13.27 -18.66
N ASP A 357 31.16 -14.52 -19.11
CA ASP A 357 31.62 -15.68 -18.33
C ASP A 357 30.71 -16.04 -17.13
N ASP A 358 29.39 -15.98 -17.31
CA ASP A 358 28.37 -16.35 -16.32
C ASP A 358 28.53 -15.63 -14.96
N CYS A 359 29.02 -14.40 -14.99
CA CYS A 359 29.17 -13.57 -13.80
C CYS A 359 28.07 -12.52 -13.73
N VAL A 360 27.62 -12.19 -12.54
CA VAL A 360 26.64 -11.12 -12.29
C VAL A 360 27.26 -10.06 -11.40
N LEU A 361 27.21 -8.79 -11.81
CA LEU A 361 27.59 -7.64 -10.99
C LEU A 361 26.34 -7.02 -10.38
N THR A 362 26.35 -6.77 -9.07
CA THR A 362 25.30 -6.01 -8.38
C THR A 362 25.81 -4.63 -7.96
N SER A 363 24.96 -3.62 -8.06
CA SER A 363 25.18 -2.32 -7.45
C SER A 363 24.99 -2.37 -5.93
N PRO A 364 25.41 -1.30 -5.22
CA PRO A 364 24.82 -0.87 -3.96
C PRO A 364 23.30 -0.95 -3.91
N GLY A 365 22.78 -1.13 -2.70
CA GLY A 365 21.36 -1.27 -2.38
C GLY A 365 21.12 -0.96 -0.90
N LYS A 366 19.93 -1.29 -0.39
CA LYS A 366 19.62 -1.18 1.04
C LYS A 366 19.60 -2.54 1.72
N SER A 367 20.10 -2.60 2.95
CA SER A 367 19.98 -3.78 3.82
C SER A 367 18.87 -3.61 4.88
N SER A 368 18.52 -2.36 5.20
CA SER A 368 17.34 -1.96 6.00
C SER A 368 16.85 -0.58 5.56
N SER A 369 15.81 -0.04 6.18
CA SER A 369 15.34 1.32 5.92
C SER A 369 16.39 2.41 6.17
N GLN A 370 17.40 2.14 6.99
CA GLN A 370 18.40 3.15 7.41
C GLN A 370 19.80 2.91 6.82
N ILE A 371 20.07 1.72 6.29
CA ILE A 371 21.43 1.31 5.90
C ILE A 371 21.51 1.15 4.37
N ILE A 372 22.37 1.97 3.76
CA ILE A 372 22.79 1.83 2.36
C ILE A 372 24.11 1.06 2.33
N GLU A 373 24.11 -0.07 1.63
CA GLU A 373 25.29 -0.90 1.42
C GLU A 373 26.09 -0.38 0.23
N ASN A 374 27.36 -0.04 0.45
CA ASN A 374 28.19 0.69 -0.52
C ASN A 374 29.09 -0.21 -1.37
N GLN A 375 28.97 -1.52 -1.26
CA GLN A 375 29.85 -2.44 -1.98
C GLN A 375 29.22 -2.93 -3.28
N PHE A 376 30.07 -3.06 -4.30
CA PHE A 376 29.74 -3.78 -5.54
C PHE A 376 30.13 -5.24 -5.38
N LEU A 377 29.22 -6.15 -5.70
CA LEU A 377 29.46 -7.58 -5.54
C LEU A 377 29.43 -8.27 -6.90
N VAL A 378 30.33 -9.23 -7.09
CA VAL A 378 30.35 -10.10 -8.26
C VAL A 378 30.05 -11.51 -7.81
N TRP A 379 29.05 -12.14 -8.42
CA TRP A 379 28.76 -13.55 -8.24
C TRP A 379 29.20 -14.36 -9.46
N ASN A 380 29.72 -15.56 -9.20
CA ASN A 380 29.89 -16.61 -10.20
C ASN A 380 29.75 -17.97 -9.52
N ARG A 381 29.23 -18.96 -10.24
CA ARG A 381 29.02 -20.31 -9.71
C ARG A 381 30.29 -20.97 -9.15
N ALA A 382 31.47 -20.64 -9.67
CA ALA A 382 32.73 -21.25 -9.24
C ALA A 382 33.29 -20.68 -7.93
N PHE A 383 32.92 -19.45 -7.57
CA PHE A 383 33.52 -18.77 -6.41
C PHE A 383 32.53 -18.03 -5.49
N GLY A 384 31.23 -18.12 -5.75
CA GLY A 384 30.19 -17.44 -4.99
C GLY A 384 30.27 -15.92 -5.11
N TRP A 385 29.86 -15.20 -4.07
CA TRP A 385 29.91 -13.75 -3.99
C TRP A 385 31.31 -13.24 -3.61
N ARG A 386 31.80 -12.22 -4.31
CA ARG A 386 33.02 -11.48 -3.98
C ARG A 386 32.77 -9.97 -4.02
N THR A 387 33.24 -9.29 -2.98
CA THR A 387 33.29 -7.82 -2.94
C THR A 387 34.34 -7.30 -3.92
N CYS A 388 33.98 -6.29 -4.70
CA CYS A 388 34.91 -5.56 -5.56
C CYS A 388 35.72 -4.55 -4.73
N ALA A 389 37.04 -4.55 -4.92
CA ALA A 389 37.87 -3.45 -4.46
C ALA A 389 37.69 -2.26 -5.41
N ILE A 390 37.41 -1.07 -4.86
CA ILE A 390 37.33 0.16 -5.66
C ILE A 390 38.75 0.68 -5.87
N GLU A 391 39.10 0.97 -7.13
CA GLU A 391 40.41 1.50 -7.48
C GLU A 391 40.46 3.02 -7.42
N GLY A 392 41.36 3.54 -6.57
CA GLY A 392 41.58 4.97 -6.37
C GLY A 392 40.50 5.65 -5.52
N ASP A 393 40.68 6.94 -5.30
CA ASP A 393 39.80 7.74 -4.42
C ASP A 393 38.56 8.30 -5.14
N ASN A 394 38.48 8.13 -6.47
CA ASN A 394 37.40 8.66 -7.29
C ASN A 394 36.29 7.62 -7.46
N SER A 395 35.32 7.63 -6.54
CA SER A 395 34.23 6.66 -6.51
C SER A 395 32.84 7.33 -6.41
N PRO A 396 31.77 6.63 -6.83
CA PRO A 396 30.40 7.08 -6.62
C PRO A 396 30.10 7.33 -5.14
N SER A 397 29.24 8.31 -4.91
CA SER A 397 28.63 8.56 -3.61
C SER A 397 27.71 7.39 -3.22
N SER A 398 27.54 7.20 -1.91
CA SER A 398 26.64 6.18 -1.33
C SER A 398 25.21 6.45 -1.79
N THR A 399 24.73 5.63 -2.72
CA THR A 399 23.37 5.73 -3.28
C THR A 399 22.80 4.34 -3.55
N TYR A 400 21.47 4.23 -3.59
CA TYR A 400 20.75 3.00 -3.95
C TYR A 400 19.67 3.25 -5.00
N GLY A 401 19.21 2.20 -5.67
CA GLY A 401 18.22 2.29 -6.75
C GLY A 401 18.70 3.07 -7.97
N ALA A 402 20.02 3.21 -8.14
CA ALA A 402 20.64 3.89 -9.27
C ALA A 402 20.47 3.08 -10.57
N THR A 403 20.49 3.78 -11.70
CA THR A 403 20.52 3.16 -13.02
C THR A 403 21.87 2.48 -13.24
N LEU A 404 21.89 1.18 -13.56
CA LEU A 404 23.11 0.41 -13.84
C LEU A 404 22.94 -0.37 -15.15
N PHE A 405 23.83 -0.17 -16.11
CA PHE A 405 23.86 -0.97 -17.34
C PHE A 405 25.29 -1.17 -17.85
N LYS A 406 25.47 -2.15 -18.75
CA LYS A 406 26.75 -2.43 -19.40
C LYS A 406 26.70 -2.09 -20.89
N PHE A 407 27.87 -1.86 -21.49
CA PHE A 407 28.02 -1.75 -22.93
C PHE A 407 28.21 -3.12 -23.60
N ALA A 408 28.02 -3.15 -24.92
CA ALA A 408 28.43 -4.29 -25.73
C ALA A 408 29.96 -4.40 -25.69
N GLY A 409 30.49 -5.52 -25.21
CA GLY A 409 31.94 -5.80 -25.18
C GLY A 409 32.32 -6.91 -26.14
N SER A 410 33.58 -6.93 -26.59
CA SER A 410 34.15 -8.07 -27.30
C SER A 410 34.48 -9.20 -26.32
N LEU A 411 34.50 -10.44 -26.80
CA LEU A 411 34.91 -11.58 -25.97
C LEU A 411 36.33 -11.35 -25.44
N GLY A 412 36.53 -11.41 -24.13
CA GLY A 412 37.83 -11.19 -23.48
C GLY A 412 38.20 -9.73 -23.17
N SER A 413 37.37 -8.74 -23.52
CA SER A 413 37.54 -7.37 -23.01
C SER A 413 36.95 -7.22 -21.62
N GLU A 414 37.54 -6.33 -20.81
CA GLU A 414 37.00 -6.01 -19.49
C GLU A 414 35.58 -5.43 -19.60
N PRO A 415 34.62 -5.87 -18.76
CA PRO A 415 33.28 -5.30 -18.76
C PRO A 415 33.31 -3.80 -18.43
N VAL A 416 32.57 -3.02 -19.23
CA VAL A 416 32.41 -1.57 -19.09
C VAL A 416 30.93 -1.22 -19.08
N GLY A 417 30.54 -0.21 -18.33
CA GLY A 417 29.19 0.29 -18.31
C GLY A 417 29.01 1.63 -17.64
N VAL A 418 27.78 1.96 -17.28
CA VAL A 418 27.40 3.20 -16.61
C VAL A 418 26.64 2.91 -15.32
N LEU A 419 26.91 3.73 -14.31
CA LEU A 419 26.12 3.89 -13.09
C LEU A 419 25.68 5.35 -13.00
N ALA A 420 24.40 5.62 -12.83
CA ALA A 420 23.88 6.98 -12.77
C ALA A 420 22.70 7.13 -11.80
N GLY A 421 22.69 8.23 -11.04
CA GLY A 421 21.59 8.57 -10.13
C GLY A 421 21.57 7.79 -8.83
N GLY A 422 20.38 7.38 -8.40
CA GLY A 422 20.13 6.79 -7.08
C GLY A 422 19.85 7.83 -5.98
N LEU A 423 19.26 7.37 -4.89
CA LEU A 423 18.99 8.19 -3.70
C LEU A 423 20.13 8.04 -2.69
N SER A 424 20.54 9.16 -2.10
CA SER A 424 21.43 9.23 -0.94
C SER A 424 20.72 8.79 0.35
N ASP A 425 21.47 8.72 1.45
CA ASP A 425 20.97 8.53 2.81
C ASP A 425 19.97 9.62 3.25
N GLU A 426 20.09 10.82 2.68
CA GLU A 426 19.15 11.93 2.91
C GLU A 426 17.88 11.87 2.04
N GLY A 427 17.74 10.87 1.18
CA GLY A 427 16.61 10.80 0.24
C GLY A 427 16.69 11.87 -0.85
N ILE A 428 17.89 12.36 -1.18
CA ILE A 428 18.12 13.24 -2.33
C ILE A 428 18.61 12.43 -3.52
N LEU A 429 18.01 12.68 -4.68
CA LEU A 429 18.39 12.06 -5.94
C LEU A 429 19.70 12.64 -6.48
N SER A 430 20.71 11.79 -6.60
CA SER A 430 22.02 12.14 -7.16
C SER A 430 21.91 12.43 -8.66
N GLN A 431 22.70 13.39 -9.14
CA GLN A 431 22.84 13.65 -10.58
C GLN A 431 24.17 13.10 -11.13
N ASP A 432 24.91 12.38 -10.29
CA ASP A 432 26.20 11.83 -10.67
C ASP A 432 26.05 10.72 -11.72
N LYS A 433 26.95 10.74 -12.70
CA LYS A 433 27.07 9.76 -13.77
C LYS A 433 28.50 9.26 -13.83
N TRP A 434 28.65 7.94 -13.84
CA TRP A 434 29.94 7.28 -13.75
C TRP A 434 30.04 6.19 -14.81
N LYS A 435 31.11 6.21 -15.58
CA LYS A 435 31.55 5.06 -16.35
C LYS A 435 32.32 4.14 -15.40
N TRP A 436 32.02 2.84 -15.43
CA TRP A 436 32.71 1.84 -14.64
C TRP A 436 33.44 0.84 -15.53
N VAL A 437 34.59 0.37 -15.07
CA VAL A 437 35.38 -0.71 -15.69
C VAL A 437 35.70 -1.73 -14.60
N LEU A 438 35.46 -3.02 -14.88
CA LEU A 438 35.65 -4.10 -13.93
C LEU A 438 36.75 -5.06 -14.39
N TRP A 439 37.86 -5.14 -13.65
CA TRP A 439 38.92 -6.14 -13.88
C TRP A 439 38.71 -7.38 -13.04
N ARG A 440 38.84 -8.55 -13.67
CA ARG A 440 38.66 -9.85 -13.02
C ARG A 440 39.83 -10.77 -13.36
N GLN A 441 40.53 -11.26 -12.33
CA GLN A 441 41.56 -12.31 -12.48
C GLN A 441 41.18 -13.54 -11.65
N PRO A 442 41.32 -14.77 -12.19
CA PRO A 442 41.07 -15.99 -11.44
C PRO A 442 41.84 -16.02 -10.12
N GLY A 443 41.14 -16.34 -9.02
CA GLY A 443 41.73 -16.42 -7.69
C GLY A 443 42.06 -15.08 -7.00
N LYS A 444 41.85 -13.92 -7.65
CA LYS A 444 42.06 -12.59 -7.04
C LYS A 444 40.75 -11.85 -6.77
N THR A 445 40.83 -10.80 -5.95
CA THR A 445 39.73 -9.86 -5.69
C THR A 445 39.42 -9.10 -6.99
N PRO A 446 38.15 -9.02 -7.41
CA PRO A 446 37.77 -8.18 -8.54
C PRO A 446 37.97 -6.70 -8.21
N ILE A 447 38.39 -5.91 -9.19
CA ILE A 447 38.67 -4.48 -9.02
C ILE A 447 37.75 -3.67 -9.93
N ILE A 448 37.09 -2.65 -9.40
CA ILE A 448 36.23 -1.74 -10.17
C ILE A 448 36.79 -0.31 -10.11
N ARG A 449 36.91 0.35 -11.26
CA ARG A 449 37.32 1.75 -11.38
C ARG A 449 36.18 2.56 -11.96
N PHE A 450 36.05 3.79 -11.46
CA PHE A 450 35.07 4.73 -11.95
C PHE A 450 35.76 5.95 -12.59
N SER A 451 35.16 6.45 -13.66
CA SER A 451 35.49 7.76 -14.25
C SER A 451 34.20 8.55 -14.45
N ARG A 452 34.25 9.86 -14.23
CA ARG A 452 33.09 10.72 -14.43
C ARG A 452 32.69 10.71 -15.91
N LEU A 453 31.40 10.54 -16.17
CA LEU A 453 30.85 10.64 -17.52
C LEU A 453 30.46 12.09 -17.78
N VAL A 454 31.00 12.69 -18.84
CA VAL A 454 30.71 14.09 -19.21
C VAL A 454 29.56 14.10 -20.23
N ASP A 455 28.54 14.92 -19.99
CA ASP A 455 27.48 15.14 -20.98
C ASP A 455 27.99 16.10 -22.07
N HIS A 456 28.00 15.68 -23.34
CA HIS A 456 28.46 16.51 -24.46
C HIS A 456 27.35 17.39 -25.10
N SER A 457 26.26 17.68 -24.38
CA SER A 457 25.10 18.37 -24.98
C SER A 457 25.22 19.90 -24.99
N SER A 458 25.32 20.47 -26.19
CA SER A 458 25.12 21.89 -26.47
C SER A 458 23.70 22.12 -27.04
N GLY A 459 22.72 22.47 -26.21
CA GLY A 459 21.55 23.24 -26.66
C GLY A 459 20.13 22.65 -26.58
N ALA A 460 19.90 21.43 -26.08
CA ALA A 460 18.54 20.92 -25.80
C ALA A 460 18.51 20.07 -24.51
N GLU A 461 17.45 20.18 -23.71
CA GLU A 461 17.23 19.38 -22.49
C GLU A 461 17.09 17.90 -22.85
N GLN A 462 18.18 17.14 -22.73
CA GLN A 462 18.14 15.68 -22.89
C GLN A 462 17.55 15.02 -21.64
N PRO A 463 16.77 13.92 -21.79
CA PRO A 463 16.26 13.18 -20.64
C PRO A 463 17.42 12.62 -19.82
N SER A 464 17.37 12.79 -18.50
CA SER A 464 18.44 12.33 -17.62
C SER A 464 18.41 10.81 -17.44
N ILE A 465 19.58 10.18 -17.54
CA ILE A 465 19.82 8.79 -17.11
C ILE A 465 20.06 8.68 -15.60
N ALA A 466 20.27 9.80 -14.90
CA ALA A 466 20.42 9.80 -13.45
C ALA A 466 19.02 9.74 -12.82
N ARG A 467 18.55 8.51 -12.58
CA ARG A 467 17.22 8.19 -12.06
C ARG A 467 17.29 7.35 -10.79
N PHE A 468 16.18 7.31 -10.07
CA PHE A 468 15.93 6.34 -9.01
C PHE A 468 14.79 5.39 -9.41
N GLY A 469 14.99 4.08 -9.20
CA GLY A 469 13.95 3.07 -9.44
C GLY A 469 13.65 2.79 -10.91
N ALA A 470 14.52 3.25 -11.83
CA ALA A 470 14.36 2.99 -13.26
C ALA A 470 14.82 1.57 -13.62
N SER A 471 14.14 0.97 -14.60
CA SER A 471 14.53 -0.31 -15.18
C SER A 471 15.42 -0.09 -16.41
N THR A 472 16.45 -0.93 -16.57
CA THR A 472 17.38 -0.85 -17.70
C THR A 472 17.34 -2.13 -18.52
N VAL A 473 17.35 -2.02 -19.84
CA VAL A 473 17.44 -3.17 -20.74
C VAL A 473 18.43 -2.90 -21.86
N PHE A 474 19.28 -3.88 -22.14
CA PHE A 474 20.12 -3.90 -23.32
C PHE A 474 19.41 -4.66 -24.44
N HIS A 475 19.16 -3.99 -25.57
CA HIS A 475 18.48 -4.57 -26.72
C HIS A 475 19.22 -4.19 -28.01
N LYS A 476 19.62 -5.21 -28.79
CA LYS A 476 20.27 -5.06 -30.11
C LYS A 476 21.39 -3.99 -30.16
N GLY A 477 22.27 -3.96 -29.16
CA GLY A 477 23.41 -3.03 -29.14
C GLY A 477 23.17 -1.71 -28.41
N THR A 478 21.94 -1.43 -27.98
CA THR A 478 21.56 -0.16 -27.36
C THR A 478 21.01 -0.37 -25.95
N ASN A 479 21.32 0.53 -25.03
CA ASN A 479 20.75 0.54 -23.69
C ASN A 479 19.50 1.44 -23.63
N TYR A 480 18.46 0.95 -22.98
CA TYR A 480 17.20 1.67 -22.77
C TYR A 480 16.96 1.81 -21.27
N ILE A 481 16.50 2.99 -20.86
CA ILE A 481 16.13 3.33 -19.49
C ILE A 481 14.63 3.62 -19.48
N VAL A 482 13.90 2.93 -18.62
CA VAL A 482 12.43 2.93 -18.56
C VAL A 482 11.98 3.33 -17.15
N GLY A 483 11.16 4.38 -17.08
CA GLY A 483 10.52 4.83 -15.85
C GLY A 483 11.49 5.36 -14.78
N GLY A 484 11.11 5.17 -13.52
CA GLY A 484 11.78 5.76 -12.36
C GLY A 484 11.42 7.23 -12.15
N ILE A 485 12.09 7.87 -11.20
CA ILE A 485 11.92 9.30 -10.89
C ILE A 485 13.17 10.10 -11.23
N VAL A 486 12.98 11.39 -11.48
CA VAL A 486 14.03 12.37 -11.76
C VAL A 486 14.07 13.46 -10.68
N LYS A 487 15.12 14.27 -10.68
CA LYS A 487 15.30 15.34 -9.70
C LYS A 487 14.30 16.47 -9.95
N ASN A 488 13.62 16.92 -8.89
CA ASN A 488 12.77 18.12 -8.82
C ASN A 488 11.47 18.12 -9.65
N GLU A 489 11.24 17.15 -10.53
CA GLU A 489 10.13 17.20 -11.50
C GLU A 489 9.45 15.83 -11.64
N ALA A 490 8.21 15.84 -12.14
CA ALA A 490 7.52 14.62 -12.57
C ALA A 490 8.13 14.13 -13.89
N LEU A 491 8.25 12.82 -14.07
CA LEU A 491 8.76 12.27 -15.32
C LEU A 491 7.61 12.24 -16.35
N GLY A 492 7.71 13.10 -17.36
CA GLY A 492 6.73 13.18 -18.44
C GLY A 492 6.77 12.01 -19.44
N PRO A 493 5.68 11.75 -20.19
CA PRO A 493 5.61 10.65 -21.16
C PRO A 493 6.73 10.65 -22.22
N ALA A 494 7.16 11.84 -22.68
CA ALA A 494 8.23 11.98 -23.68
C ALA A 494 9.62 11.58 -23.15
N SER A 495 9.79 11.55 -21.83
CA SER A 495 11.04 11.18 -21.15
C SER A 495 10.92 9.87 -20.39
N GLU A 496 9.74 9.24 -20.36
CA GLU A 496 9.50 8.00 -19.63
C GLU A 496 10.44 6.88 -20.11
N ILE A 497 10.73 6.84 -21.42
CA ILE A 497 11.72 5.95 -22.02
C ILE A 497 12.77 6.75 -22.79
N CYS A 498 14.05 6.52 -22.48
CA CYS A 498 15.16 7.04 -23.26
C CYS A 498 16.15 5.94 -23.66
N ARG A 499 16.85 6.17 -24.77
CA ARG A 499 17.97 5.34 -25.21
C ARG A 499 19.29 6.05 -24.93
N PHE A 500 20.28 5.26 -24.55
CA PHE A 500 21.64 5.71 -24.33
C PHE A 500 22.57 5.10 -25.40
N GLU A 501 23.25 5.96 -26.14
CA GLU A 501 24.24 5.60 -27.15
C GLU A 501 25.64 5.98 -26.65
N ASP A 502 26.55 5.01 -26.64
CA ASP A 502 27.98 5.24 -26.35
C ASP A 502 28.65 5.79 -27.61
N ASP A 503 29.13 7.03 -27.57
CA ASP A 503 29.77 7.71 -28.70
C ASP A 503 31.27 7.36 -28.84
N GLN A 504 31.77 6.39 -28.06
CA GLN A 504 33.19 6.03 -27.95
C GLN A 504 34.14 7.15 -27.49
N SER A 505 33.64 8.39 -27.36
CA SER A 505 34.25 9.50 -26.63
C SER A 505 34.04 9.32 -25.11
N GLU A 506 34.67 10.13 -24.26
CA GLU A 506 34.47 10.07 -22.80
C GLU A 506 33.04 10.47 -22.34
N GLY A 507 32.13 10.75 -23.28
CA GLY A 507 30.73 11.05 -23.02
C GLY A 507 29.76 10.12 -23.75
N GLY A 508 28.49 10.22 -23.38
CA GLY A 508 27.39 9.49 -24.03
C GLY A 508 26.30 10.43 -24.48
N ILE A 509 25.49 9.98 -25.45
CA ILE A 509 24.36 10.75 -25.97
C ILE A 509 23.07 10.07 -25.52
N THR A 510 22.21 10.81 -24.82
CA THR A 510 20.90 10.30 -24.42
C THR A 510 19.83 10.91 -25.33
N LYS A 511 19.01 10.06 -25.94
CA LYS A 511 17.93 10.50 -26.84
C LYS A 511 16.59 10.04 -26.27
N PRO A 512 15.59 10.93 -26.14
CA PRO A 512 14.24 10.50 -25.84
C PRO A 512 13.71 9.63 -26.99
N LEU A 513 12.85 8.67 -26.66
CA LEU A 513 12.07 7.98 -27.69
C LEU A 513 10.72 8.67 -27.79
N GLY A 514 10.37 9.14 -28.99
CA GLY A 514 9.04 9.67 -29.27
C GLY A 514 8.06 8.51 -29.29
N ILE A 515 7.57 8.12 -28.11
CA ILE A 515 6.63 7.02 -27.95
C ILE A 515 5.25 7.59 -27.66
N TYR A 516 4.28 7.15 -28.46
CA TYR A 516 2.87 7.38 -28.17
C TYR A 516 2.30 6.10 -27.55
N PHE A 517 2.00 6.14 -26.25
CA PHE A 517 1.30 5.05 -25.60
C PHE A 517 -0.20 5.13 -25.90
N GLN A 518 -0.76 4.06 -26.45
CA GLN A 518 -2.20 3.96 -26.72
C GLN A 518 -3.05 3.93 -25.44
N GLN A 519 -2.43 3.60 -24.30
CA GLN A 519 -3.07 3.52 -22.98
C GLN A 519 -2.15 4.19 -21.95
N PRO A 520 -2.70 4.84 -20.91
CA PRO A 520 -1.89 5.48 -19.87
C PRO A 520 -0.90 4.49 -19.25
N SER A 521 0.35 4.94 -19.06
CA SER A 521 1.44 4.15 -18.47
C SER A 521 2.02 4.87 -17.27
N LEU A 522 2.24 4.12 -16.19
CA LEU A 522 3.01 4.60 -15.05
C LEU A 522 4.14 3.61 -14.76
N MET A 523 5.35 3.93 -15.21
CA MET A 523 6.49 3.01 -15.15
C MET A 523 7.22 3.02 -13.79
N ILE A 524 6.45 3.03 -12.68
CA ILE A 524 6.97 2.86 -11.32
C ILE A 524 6.94 1.38 -10.97
N GLY A 525 8.12 0.78 -10.76
CA GLY A 525 8.26 -0.64 -10.44
C GLY A 525 7.90 -1.58 -11.61
N SER A 526 7.98 -1.11 -12.85
CA SER A 526 7.80 -1.94 -14.04
C SER A 526 9.00 -2.83 -14.30
N SER A 527 8.74 -4.04 -14.80
CA SER A 527 9.77 -4.98 -15.27
C SER A 527 9.94 -4.87 -16.77
N VAL A 528 11.18 -4.89 -17.25
CA VAL A 528 11.53 -4.71 -18.67
C VAL A 528 12.47 -5.82 -19.12
N ILE A 529 12.22 -6.38 -20.30
CA ILE A 529 13.05 -7.42 -20.89
C ILE A 529 13.20 -7.24 -22.40
N SER A 530 14.37 -7.60 -22.92
CA SER A 530 14.59 -7.78 -24.35
C SER A 530 14.14 -9.20 -24.71
N PHE A 531 13.12 -9.33 -25.55
CA PHE A 531 12.56 -10.61 -25.94
C PHE A 531 12.29 -10.63 -27.44
N ASP A 532 12.81 -11.64 -28.15
CA ASP A 532 12.86 -11.67 -29.62
C ASP A 532 13.41 -10.34 -30.19
N ASP A 533 12.68 -9.73 -31.11
CA ASP A 533 13.06 -8.52 -31.81
C ASP A 533 12.51 -7.23 -31.19
N GLN A 534 12.02 -7.29 -29.95
CA GLN A 534 11.33 -6.20 -29.25
C GLN A 534 11.72 -6.07 -27.77
N ILE A 535 11.24 -4.99 -27.15
CA ILE A 535 11.29 -4.77 -25.71
C ILE A 535 9.88 -4.96 -25.15
N VAL A 536 9.74 -5.78 -24.11
CA VAL A 536 8.48 -6.04 -23.42
C VAL A 536 8.52 -5.39 -22.03
N ILE A 537 7.53 -4.55 -21.75
CA ILE A 537 7.38 -3.85 -20.47
C ILE A 537 6.13 -4.37 -19.77
N MET A 538 6.28 -4.84 -18.53
CA MET A 538 5.22 -5.49 -17.76
C MET A 538 5.08 -4.89 -16.37
N GLY A 539 3.84 -4.83 -15.89
CA GLY A 539 3.53 -4.34 -14.56
C GLY A 539 3.89 -2.86 -14.37
N GLY A 540 3.93 -2.46 -13.11
CA GLY A 540 4.09 -1.08 -12.67
C GLY A 540 2.76 -0.43 -12.26
N GLY A 541 2.90 0.63 -11.47
CA GLY A 541 1.77 1.35 -10.91
C GLY A 541 2.10 2.03 -9.59
N ALA A 542 1.16 2.81 -9.10
CA ALA A 542 1.30 3.62 -7.91
C ALA A 542 0.04 3.54 -7.04
N VAL A 543 0.19 3.65 -5.72
CA VAL A 543 -0.93 3.85 -4.80
C VAL A 543 -1.52 5.24 -4.98
N CYS A 544 -0.76 6.18 -5.55
CA CYS A 544 -1.18 7.56 -5.81
C CYS A 544 -1.72 8.25 -4.54
N PHE A 545 -0.96 8.12 -3.45
CA PHE A 545 -1.35 8.66 -2.14
C PHE A 545 -2.73 8.12 -1.70
N SER A 546 -3.51 8.89 -0.94
CA SER A 546 -4.85 8.50 -0.53
C SER A 546 -5.91 8.57 -1.64
N PHE A 547 -5.54 8.88 -2.89
CA PHE A 547 -6.50 9.07 -3.98
C PHE A 547 -7.03 7.75 -4.52
N GLY A 548 -6.20 6.71 -4.55
CA GLY A 548 -6.53 5.36 -5.00
C GLY A 548 -5.45 4.77 -5.89
N THR A 549 -5.38 3.44 -6.00
CA THR A 549 -4.27 2.79 -6.72
C THR A 549 -4.47 2.81 -8.24
N PHE A 550 -3.46 3.28 -8.96
CA PHE A 550 -3.30 3.11 -10.39
C PHE A 550 -2.44 1.87 -10.71
N TRP A 551 -2.91 1.03 -11.64
CA TRP A 551 -2.18 -0.13 -12.13
C TRP A 551 -2.02 -0.06 -13.64
N ASN A 552 -0.82 -0.39 -14.14
CA ASN A 552 -0.68 -0.75 -15.55
C ASN A 552 -1.47 -2.05 -15.78
N LYS A 553 -2.51 -1.99 -16.61
CA LYS A 553 -3.49 -3.08 -16.80
C LYS A 553 -3.02 -4.17 -17.77
N GLY A 554 -1.88 -3.97 -18.42
CA GLY A 554 -1.39 -4.81 -19.49
C GLY A 554 0.12 -4.78 -19.62
N CYS A 555 0.61 -5.27 -20.75
CA CYS A 555 2.01 -5.17 -21.16
C CYS A 555 2.15 -4.35 -22.45
N TYR A 556 3.30 -3.71 -22.58
CA TYR A 556 3.65 -2.88 -23.73
C TYR A 556 4.74 -3.59 -24.53
N ASN A 557 4.48 -3.78 -25.82
CA ASN A 557 5.38 -4.40 -26.79
C ASN A 557 5.98 -3.26 -27.64
N MET A 558 7.22 -2.90 -27.37
CA MET A 558 7.91 -1.82 -28.06
C MET A 558 8.81 -2.38 -29.15
N ALA A 559 8.48 -2.10 -30.41
CA ALA A 559 9.40 -2.30 -31.50
C ALA A 559 10.48 -1.23 -31.48
N VAL A 560 11.71 -1.65 -31.74
CA VAL A 560 12.82 -0.73 -31.95
C VAL A 560 12.98 -0.50 -33.45
N PRO A 561 12.98 0.75 -33.93
CA PRO A 561 13.00 1.03 -35.36
C PRO A 561 14.22 0.45 -36.08
N ARG A 562 13.97 -0.41 -37.06
CA ARG A 562 14.84 -0.65 -38.22
C ARG A 562 14.13 -0.12 -39.47
N LEU A 563 14.90 0.05 -40.54
CA LEU A 563 14.51 0.57 -41.86
C LEU A 563 13.44 -0.25 -42.63
N GLU A 564 12.85 -1.29 -42.04
CA GLU A 564 11.89 -2.16 -42.74
C GLU A 564 10.68 -2.48 -41.85
N GLU A 565 9.51 -2.54 -42.48
CA GLU A 565 8.18 -2.79 -41.91
C GLU A 565 8.05 -4.21 -41.35
N ASP A 566 8.68 -4.50 -40.21
CA ASP A 566 8.48 -5.77 -39.51
C ASP A 566 7.22 -5.71 -38.62
N THR A 567 6.31 -6.66 -38.82
CA THR A 567 5.15 -6.89 -37.95
C THR A 567 5.61 -7.35 -36.57
N VAL A 568 5.34 -6.55 -35.55
CA VAL A 568 5.67 -6.86 -34.15
C VAL A 568 4.91 -8.11 -33.70
N THR A 569 5.65 -9.14 -33.29
CA THR A 569 5.03 -10.35 -32.74
C THR A 569 4.45 -10.04 -31.36
N ARG A 570 3.14 -10.28 -31.16
CA ARG A 570 2.42 -9.84 -29.97
C ARG A 570 2.70 -10.75 -28.76
N VAL A 571 3.47 -10.27 -27.77
CA VAL A 571 3.65 -10.96 -26.48
C VAL A 571 2.52 -10.57 -25.54
N GLU A 572 1.83 -11.57 -24.98
CA GLU A 572 0.64 -11.39 -24.16
C GLU A 572 0.69 -12.26 -22.91
N TYR A 573 -0.04 -11.87 -21.87
CA TYR A 573 -0.22 -12.66 -20.66
C TYR A 573 -0.88 -14.01 -20.98
N ARG A 574 -0.32 -15.10 -20.42
CA ARG A 574 -0.77 -16.49 -20.62
C ARG A 574 -1.25 -17.16 -19.33
N GLY A 575 -0.83 -16.68 -18.17
CA GLY A 575 -1.25 -17.23 -16.88
C GLY A 575 -0.24 -16.97 -15.77
N THR A 576 -0.66 -17.22 -14.54
CA THR A 576 0.18 -17.13 -13.34
C THR A 576 0.55 -18.52 -12.86
N VAL A 577 1.84 -18.75 -12.62
CA VAL A 577 2.38 -19.97 -12.00
C VAL A 577 2.69 -19.68 -10.54
N PHE A 578 2.19 -20.52 -9.65
CA PHE A 578 2.47 -20.44 -8.21
C PHE A 578 3.50 -21.51 -7.87
N PRO A 579 4.75 -21.15 -7.57
CA PRO A 579 5.76 -22.14 -7.21
C PRO A 579 5.43 -22.68 -5.81
N THR A 580 5.08 -23.97 -5.73
CA THR A 580 4.84 -24.67 -4.47
C THR A 580 6.10 -25.43 -4.07
N GLY A 581 6.69 -25.06 -2.94
CA GLY A 581 7.77 -25.81 -2.32
C GLY A 581 7.24 -27.05 -1.60
N LYS A 582 8.01 -28.12 -1.57
CA LYS A 582 7.95 -29.15 -0.53
C LYS A 582 8.62 -28.52 0.68
N ASP A 583 7.87 -27.77 1.46
CA ASP A 583 8.42 -26.79 2.40
C ASP A 583 9.61 -27.29 3.25
N LYS A 584 10.59 -26.38 3.37
CA LYS A 584 11.73 -26.43 4.29
C LYS A 584 11.24 -26.68 5.71
N VAL A 585 11.86 -27.68 6.33
CA VAL A 585 12.23 -27.75 7.75
C VAL A 585 11.44 -26.80 8.66
N ALA A 586 10.24 -27.23 9.04
CA ALA A 586 10.10 -27.77 10.38
C ALA A 586 11.00 -27.04 11.40
N PHE A 587 10.50 -25.98 12.03
CA PHE A 587 10.98 -25.58 13.36
C PHE A 587 10.72 -26.76 14.29
N GLN A 588 11.57 -27.80 14.27
CA GLN A 588 11.23 -29.15 14.74
C GLN A 588 9.71 -29.41 14.64
N SER A 589 9.15 -29.40 13.43
CA SER A 589 7.96 -30.21 13.24
C SER A 589 8.46 -31.64 13.33
N GLU A 590 8.41 -32.16 14.56
CA GLU A 590 7.97 -33.53 14.75
C GLU A 590 6.92 -33.83 13.68
N ILE A 591 6.98 -35.03 13.09
CA ILE A 591 5.92 -35.51 12.23
C ILE A 591 4.65 -35.47 13.09
N PHE A 592 3.91 -34.35 13.03
CA PHE A 592 2.65 -34.23 13.72
C PHE A 592 1.67 -34.95 12.81
N GLU A 593 1.28 -36.13 13.24
CA GLU A 593 0.09 -36.80 12.74
C GLU A 593 -1.03 -35.76 12.61
N GLN A 594 -1.73 -35.75 11.47
CA GLN A 594 -2.94 -34.95 11.31
C GLN A 594 -3.84 -35.23 12.51
N ARG A 595 -4.01 -34.22 13.38
CA ARG A 595 -4.88 -34.40 14.54
C ARG A 595 -6.31 -34.47 14.01
N PRO A 596 -7.08 -35.51 14.39
CA PRO A 596 -8.44 -35.64 13.95
C PRO A 596 -9.24 -34.43 14.41
N VAL A 597 -10.14 -33.94 13.55
CA VAL A 597 -11.10 -32.90 13.92
C VAL A 597 -11.90 -33.39 15.13
N VAL A 598 -11.86 -32.62 16.21
CA VAL A 598 -12.51 -32.99 17.46
C VAL A 598 -13.96 -32.52 17.43
N ALA A 599 -14.91 -33.44 17.59
CA ALA A 599 -16.30 -33.08 17.75
C ALA A 599 -16.51 -32.37 19.10
N ILE A 600 -17.27 -31.28 19.10
CA ILE A 600 -17.63 -30.58 20.34
C ILE A 600 -18.65 -31.40 21.14
N PRO A 601 -18.46 -31.60 22.45
CA PRO A 601 -19.40 -32.33 23.30
C PRO A 601 -20.76 -31.63 23.36
N ARG A 602 -21.81 -32.45 23.37
CA ARG A 602 -23.20 -32.02 23.52
C ARG A 602 -23.65 -32.32 24.95
N VAL A 603 -24.21 -31.32 25.64
CA VAL A 603 -24.51 -31.35 27.07
C VAL A 603 -25.94 -30.88 27.33
N LYS A 604 -26.62 -31.52 28.27
CA LYS A 604 -27.90 -31.05 28.80
C LYS A 604 -27.68 -30.43 30.16
N LEU A 605 -28.08 -29.17 30.34
CA LEU A 605 -28.03 -28.51 31.64
C LEU A 605 -29.28 -28.89 32.44
N GLN A 606 -29.10 -29.08 33.73
CA GLN A 606 -30.18 -29.28 34.71
C GLN A 606 -30.39 -28.03 35.58
N SER A 607 -29.36 -27.18 35.70
CA SER A 607 -29.38 -25.96 36.51
C SER A 607 -28.36 -24.93 36.03
N SER A 608 -28.44 -23.71 36.56
CA SER A 608 -27.43 -22.66 36.31
C SER A 608 -26.05 -22.99 36.86
N GLN A 609 -25.97 -23.80 37.92
CA GLN A 609 -24.69 -24.26 38.46
C GLN A 609 -23.94 -25.17 37.48
N ASP A 610 -24.64 -25.84 36.57
CA ASP A 610 -24.02 -26.63 35.52
C ASP A 610 -23.31 -25.73 34.52
N PHE A 611 -23.93 -24.60 34.16
CA PHE A 611 -23.31 -23.62 33.29
C PHE A 611 -22.11 -22.92 33.97
N ASP A 612 -22.19 -22.62 35.26
CA ASP A 612 -21.07 -22.07 36.03
C ASP A 612 -19.84 -23.01 36.02
N ARG A 613 -20.05 -24.33 35.98
CA ARG A 613 -18.96 -25.31 35.83
C ARG A 613 -18.35 -25.24 34.43
N LEU A 614 -19.18 -25.15 33.39
CA LEU A 614 -18.72 -25.02 32.00
C LEU A 614 -17.93 -23.72 31.76
N LEU A 615 -18.32 -22.62 32.39
CA LEU A 615 -17.56 -21.36 32.38
C LEU A 615 -16.14 -21.55 32.95
N LYS A 616 -15.98 -22.36 34.00
CA LYS A 616 -14.67 -22.65 34.61
C LYS A 616 -13.83 -23.59 33.75
N GLU A 617 -14.46 -24.51 33.02
CA GLU A 617 -13.77 -25.43 32.10
C GLU A 617 -13.22 -24.72 30.85
N ASN A 618 -13.82 -23.57 30.47
CA ASN A 618 -13.37 -22.68 29.39
C ASN A 618 -13.18 -23.40 28.04
N ARG A 619 -14.08 -24.35 27.75
CA ARG A 619 -14.13 -25.13 26.50
C ARG A 619 -15.49 -24.97 25.81
N PRO A 620 -15.55 -24.98 24.47
CA PRO A 620 -16.80 -24.93 23.75
C PRO A 620 -17.62 -26.19 23.99
N VAL A 621 -18.93 -26.02 24.10
CA VAL A 621 -19.91 -27.09 24.29
C VAL A 621 -21.21 -26.71 23.57
N ILE A 622 -21.93 -27.70 23.06
CA ILE A 622 -23.28 -27.48 22.52
C ILE A 622 -24.28 -27.86 23.61
N LEU A 623 -25.17 -26.94 23.96
CA LEU A 623 -26.23 -27.14 24.93
C LEU A 623 -27.50 -27.56 24.20
N GLU A 624 -28.10 -28.66 24.64
CA GLU A 624 -29.29 -29.25 24.01
C GLU A 624 -30.49 -29.25 24.95
N GLY A 625 -31.69 -29.17 24.35
CA GLY A 625 -32.95 -29.34 25.07
C GLY A 625 -33.35 -28.16 25.96
N LEU A 626 -32.70 -27.01 25.79
CA LEU A 626 -33.08 -25.77 26.47
C LEU A 626 -34.13 -25.01 25.67
N SER A 627 -35.04 -24.34 26.37
CA SER A 627 -36.10 -23.54 25.73
C SER A 627 -35.57 -22.16 25.35
N LEU A 628 -35.63 -21.84 24.05
CA LEU A 628 -35.29 -20.52 23.50
C LEU A 628 -36.53 -19.61 23.35
N GLY A 629 -37.69 -20.02 23.86
CA GLY A 629 -38.98 -19.34 23.66
C GLY A 629 -39.69 -19.78 22.37
N SER A 630 -40.74 -19.06 21.98
CA SER A 630 -41.56 -19.36 20.80
C SER A 630 -40.86 -19.08 19.47
N CYS A 631 -39.67 -18.45 19.48
CA CYS A 631 -38.91 -18.12 18.27
C CYS A 631 -38.61 -19.34 17.38
N LEU A 632 -38.42 -20.53 17.96
CA LEU A 632 -38.15 -21.77 17.22
C LEU A 632 -39.31 -22.18 16.30
N GLU A 633 -40.54 -21.84 16.68
CA GLU A 633 -41.75 -22.14 15.92
C GLU A 633 -42.18 -20.94 15.06
N GLN A 634 -42.09 -19.73 15.62
CA GLN A 634 -42.69 -18.54 15.04
C GLN A 634 -41.81 -17.82 14.02
N TRP A 635 -40.48 -17.90 14.12
CA TRP A 635 -39.55 -17.17 13.23
C TRP A 635 -39.45 -17.79 11.84
N THR A 636 -40.60 -17.85 11.17
CA THR A 636 -40.74 -18.10 9.75
C THR A 636 -40.40 -16.84 8.96
N PRO A 637 -39.95 -16.96 7.71
CA PRO A 637 -39.72 -15.83 6.81
C PRO A 637 -40.92 -14.91 6.77
N THR A 638 -42.12 -15.45 6.55
CA THR A 638 -43.37 -14.68 6.51
C THR A 638 -43.59 -13.89 7.80
N TYR A 639 -43.45 -14.54 8.96
CA TYR A 639 -43.62 -13.89 10.26
C TYR A 639 -42.59 -12.77 10.49
N LEU A 640 -41.31 -13.03 10.22
CA LEU A 640 -40.25 -12.05 10.44
C LEU A 640 -40.42 -10.84 9.50
N LYS A 641 -40.80 -11.06 8.24
CA LYS A 641 -41.09 -9.99 7.28
C LYS A 641 -42.29 -9.14 7.70
N GLU A 642 -43.33 -9.76 8.27
CA GLU A 642 -44.51 -9.06 8.78
C GLU A 642 -44.19 -8.24 10.05
N LYS A 643 -43.41 -8.81 10.97
CA LYS A 643 -43.12 -8.19 12.27
C LYS A 643 -42.01 -7.14 12.23
N ILE A 644 -41.08 -7.22 11.27
CA ILE A 644 -39.90 -6.35 11.22
C ILE A 644 -39.99 -5.43 10.01
N ALA A 645 -40.56 -4.23 10.23
CA ALA A 645 -40.69 -3.18 9.22
C ALA A 645 -39.60 -2.10 9.38
N ARG A 646 -38.33 -2.47 9.15
CA ARG A 646 -37.19 -1.54 9.22
C ARG A 646 -36.12 -1.86 8.18
N GLU A 647 -35.22 -0.90 7.96
CA GLU A 647 -33.99 -1.14 7.22
C GLU A 647 -32.91 -1.80 8.10
N VAL A 648 -32.06 -2.57 7.43
CA VAL A 648 -30.89 -3.23 8.01
C VAL A 648 -29.67 -3.07 7.09
N VAL A 649 -28.48 -3.10 7.69
CA VAL A 649 -27.21 -3.07 6.95
C VAL A 649 -26.65 -4.48 6.89
N ILE A 650 -26.48 -4.99 5.67
CA ILE A 650 -25.91 -6.31 5.40
C ILE A 650 -24.49 -6.20 4.83
N HIS A 651 -23.74 -7.28 4.94
CA HIS A 651 -22.55 -7.53 4.14
C HIS A 651 -23.00 -8.28 2.89
N GLU A 652 -22.81 -7.69 1.71
CA GLU A 652 -23.14 -8.29 0.42
C GLU A 652 -21.84 -8.70 -0.28
N ALA A 653 -21.65 -10.00 -0.50
CA ALA A 653 -20.42 -10.57 -1.01
C ALA A 653 -20.60 -11.10 -2.44
N THR A 654 -19.53 -11.09 -3.23
CA THR A 654 -19.49 -11.74 -4.55
C THR A 654 -18.97 -13.16 -4.48
N GLU A 655 -18.30 -13.53 -3.40
CA GLU A 655 -17.68 -14.84 -3.16
C GLU A 655 -18.28 -15.51 -1.93
N ALA A 656 -18.15 -16.83 -1.82
CA ALA A 656 -18.67 -17.58 -0.68
C ALA A 656 -17.88 -17.26 0.59
N HIS A 657 -16.54 -17.17 0.53
CA HIS A 657 -15.75 -16.78 1.69
C HIS A 657 -15.64 -15.26 1.79
N MET A 658 -16.17 -14.67 2.87
CA MET A 658 -15.94 -13.25 3.17
C MET A 658 -14.61 -13.09 3.88
N ASP A 659 -13.80 -12.12 3.45
CA ASP A 659 -12.54 -11.74 4.09
C ASP A 659 -12.59 -10.27 4.52
N PHE A 660 -12.42 -10.05 5.82
CA PHE A 660 -12.47 -8.72 6.43
C PHE A 660 -11.29 -7.83 6.04
N LYS A 661 -10.13 -8.41 5.72
CA LYS A 661 -8.92 -7.66 5.40
C LYS A 661 -8.96 -7.15 3.97
N SER A 662 -9.25 -8.03 3.01
CA SER A 662 -9.43 -7.62 1.60
C SER A 662 -10.75 -6.88 1.35
N LYS A 663 -11.71 -6.99 2.28
CA LYS A 663 -13.06 -6.41 2.17
C LYS A 663 -13.74 -6.81 0.86
N ASN A 664 -13.75 -8.12 0.54
CA ASN A 664 -14.42 -8.66 -0.65
C ASN A 664 -15.96 -8.68 -0.56
N PHE A 665 -16.53 -7.81 0.28
CA PHE A 665 -17.95 -7.57 0.48
C PHE A 665 -18.20 -6.06 0.61
N LYS A 666 -19.43 -5.62 0.37
CA LYS A 666 -19.86 -4.23 0.58
C LYS A 666 -20.96 -4.15 1.64
N TYR A 667 -21.03 -3.01 2.32
CA TYR A 667 -22.15 -2.71 3.21
C TYR A 667 -23.33 -2.20 2.39
N THR A 668 -24.45 -2.90 2.45
CA THR A 668 -25.68 -2.53 1.73
C THR A 668 -26.83 -2.36 2.71
N THR A 669 -27.46 -1.19 2.69
CA THR A 669 -28.71 -0.95 3.43
C THR A 669 -29.89 -1.43 2.60
N MET A 670 -30.79 -2.18 3.21
CA MET A 670 -32.04 -2.63 2.56
C MET A 670 -33.16 -2.87 3.57
N PRO A 671 -34.43 -2.87 3.14
CA PRO A 671 -35.53 -3.38 3.94
C PRO A 671 -35.24 -4.78 4.48
N PHE A 672 -35.61 -5.05 5.73
CA PHE A 672 -35.42 -6.36 6.35
C PHE A 672 -36.11 -7.49 5.56
N ALA A 673 -37.27 -7.19 4.96
CA ALA A 673 -37.99 -8.15 4.12
C ALA A 673 -37.16 -8.63 2.93
N ASP A 674 -36.49 -7.70 2.24
CA ASP A 674 -35.62 -8.01 1.11
C ASP A 674 -34.39 -8.82 1.55
N CYS A 675 -33.85 -8.54 2.74
CA CYS A 675 -32.75 -9.33 3.31
C CYS A 675 -33.16 -10.80 3.49
N ILE A 676 -34.37 -11.07 3.96
CA ILE A 676 -34.90 -12.43 4.12
C ILE A 676 -35.08 -13.10 2.76
N ASP A 677 -35.76 -12.43 1.82
CA ASP A 677 -36.04 -12.99 0.49
C ASP A 677 -34.76 -13.30 -0.29
N ARG A 678 -33.77 -12.42 -0.20
CA ARG A 678 -32.46 -12.64 -0.80
C ARG A 678 -31.69 -13.76 -0.12
N ALA A 679 -31.76 -13.92 1.20
CA ALA A 679 -31.11 -15.04 1.87
C ALA A 679 -31.73 -16.38 1.43
N GLU A 680 -33.08 -16.46 1.40
CA GLU A 680 -33.80 -17.68 1.01
C GLU A 680 -33.59 -18.10 -0.45
N SER A 681 -33.35 -17.14 -1.33
CA SER A 681 -33.00 -17.40 -2.72
C SER A 681 -31.51 -17.75 -2.95
N GLY A 682 -30.73 -17.98 -1.88
CA GLY A 682 -29.31 -18.34 -1.99
C GLY A 682 -28.40 -17.14 -2.24
N GLY A 683 -28.86 -15.93 -1.93
CA GLY A 683 -28.05 -14.72 -2.03
C GLY A 683 -26.83 -14.77 -1.11
N ARG A 684 -25.71 -14.24 -1.60
CA ARG A 684 -24.46 -14.14 -0.84
C ARG A 684 -24.47 -12.91 0.07
N LEU A 685 -25.12 -13.05 1.22
CA LEU A 685 -25.27 -11.96 2.17
C LEU A 685 -25.18 -12.40 3.62
N TYR A 686 -24.78 -11.46 4.48
CA TYR A 686 -24.68 -11.66 5.91
C TYR A 686 -25.15 -10.44 6.70
N LEU A 687 -26.19 -10.62 7.51
CA LEU A 687 -26.63 -9.65 8.50
C LEU A 687 -26.01 -9.99 9.86
N ARG A 688 -25.38 -8.98 10.46
CA ARG A 688 -25.17 -8.88 11.90
C ARG A 688 -25.85 -7.59 12.34
N SER A 689 -26.91 -7.69 13.15
CA SER A 689 -27.63 -6.49 13.56
C SER A 689 -26.76 -5.58 14.43
N LEU A 690 -27.05 -4.28 14.32
CA LEU A 690 -26.46 -3.21 15.11
C LEU A 690 -27.57 -2.52 15.92
N SER A 691 -27.18 -1.73 16.93
CA SER A 691 -28.13 -0.93 17.69
C SER A 691 -29.01 -0.08 16.77
N ALA A 692 -30.33 -0.08 17.01
CA ALA A 692 -31.29 0.71 16.25
C ALA A 692 -31.15 2.21 16.47
N ASP A 693 -30.74 2.59 17.69
CA ASP A 693 -30.63 3.98 18.12
C ASP A 693 -29.25 4.55 17.73
N LYS A 694 -28.17 3.93 18.23
CA LYS A 694 -26.80 4.43 18.04
C LYS A 694 -25.81 3.32 17.70
N PRO A 695 -25.75 2.87 16.44
CA PRO A 695 -24.89 1.77 15.98
C PRO A 695 -23.39 1.89 16.35
N SER A 696 -22.87 3.12 16.47
CA SER A 696 -21.46 3.39 16.81
C SER A 696 -21.21 3.63 18.30
N GLU A 697 -22.25 3.71 19.13
CA GLU A 697 -22.14 4.02 20.56
C GLU A 697 -22.69 2.94 21.48
N LEU A 698 -23.70 2.20 21.02
CA LEU A 698 -24.42 1.21 21.80
C LEU A 698 -24.23 -0.19 21.20
N PRO A 699 -23.96 -1.21 22.04
CA PRO A 699 -24.00 -2.59 21.59
C PRO A 699 -25.41 -2.97 21.09
N ALA A 700 -25.48 -3.92 20.17
CA ALA A 700 -26.76 -4.47 19.71
C ALA A 700 -27.49 -5.18 20.85
N ASP A 701 -28.80 -5.00 20.95
CA ASP A 701 -29.67 -5.58 21.96
C ASP A 701 -30.99 -5.95 21.31
N ILE A 702 -31.22 -7.25 21.05
CA ILE A 702 -32.39 -7.74 20.33
C ILE A 702 -33.71 -7.25 20.95
N SER A 703 -33.75 -7.05 22.27
CA SER A 703 -34.95 -6.59 22.97
C SER A 703 -35.31 -5.14 22.65
N LYS A 704 -34.30 -4.31 22.36
CA LYS A 704 -34.44 -2.89 22.02
C LYS A 704 -34.49 -2.67 20.52
N ASP A 705 -33.70 -3.44 19.77
CA ASP A 705 -33.50 -3.27 18.34
C ASP A 705 -34.62 -3.90 17.51
N PHE A 706 -35.27 -4.92 18.06
CA PHE A 706 -36.37 -5.65 17.42
C PHE A 706 -37.51 -5.94 18.41
N PRO A 707 -38.17 -4.89 18.97
CA PRO A 707 -39.16 -5.04 20.05
C PRO A 707 -40.38 -5.88 19.64
N SER A 708 -40.73 -5.92 18.35
CA SER A 708 -41.86 -6.69 17.82
C SER A 708 -41.68 -8.21 17.86
N ILE A 709 -40.45 -8.70 17.98
CA ILE A 709 -40.09 -10.13 18.08
C ILE A 709 -39.34 -10.45 19.38
N ALA A 710 -39.11 -9.45 20.23
CA ALA A 710 -38.29 -9.59 21.44
C ALA A 710 -38.85 -10.61 22.44
N ALA A 711 -40.18 -10.73 22.54
CA ALA A 711 -40.83 -11.67 23.45
C ALA A 711 -40.67 -13.14 23.01
N ASP A 712 -40.38 -13.37 21.73
CA ASP A 712 -40.31 -14.71 21.14
C ASP A 712 -39.00 -15.41 21.51
N PHE A 713 -37.91 -14.65 21.69
CA PHE A 713 -36.60 -15.15 22.06
C PHE A 713 -36.36 -14.96 23.55
N GLN A 714 -36.16 -16.07 24.26
CA GLN A 714 -35.86 -16.07 25.70
C GLN A 714 -34.58 -16.85 25.94
N LEU A 715 -33.65 -16.24 26.68
CA LEU A 715 -32.47 -16.95 27.13
C LEU A 715 -32.86 -17.91 28.28
N PRO A 716 -32.46 -19.20 28.23
CA PRO A 716 -32.84 -20.18 29.24
C PRO A 716 -32.42 -19.75 30.66
N PRO A 717 -33.23 -20.02 31.71
CA PRO A 717 -32.89 -19.70 33.10
C PRO A 717 -31.56 -20.32 33.58
N GLU A 718 -31.18 -21.46 33.02
CA GLU A 718 -29.89 -22.14 33.24
C GLU A 718 -28.70 -21.26 32.82
N LEU A 719 -28.91 -20.27 31.95
CA LEU A 719 -27.89 -19.32 31.49
C LEU A 719 -27.99 -17.95 32.20
N SER A 720 -28.64 -17.89 33.36
CA SER A 720 -28.90 -16.63 34.09
C SER A 720 -27.67 -15.75 34.36
N VAL A 721 -26.47 -16.33 34.47
CA VAL A 721 -25.21 -15.57 34.59
C VAL A 721 -24.92 -14.69 33.38
N ILE A 722 -25.33 -15.10 32.18
CA ILE A 722 -25.23 -14.31 30.95
C ILE A 722 -26.06 -13.05 31.07
N THR A 723 -27.28 -13.14 31.62
CA THR A 723 -28.15 -11.98 31.84
C THR A 723 -27.54 -11.00 32.84
N GLN A 724 -26.86 -11.49 33.89
CA GLN A 724 -26.20 -10.64 34.89
C GLN A 724 -24.96 -9.93 34.35
N THR A 725 -24.27 -10.54 33.40
CA THR A 725 -23.02 -10.04 32.81
C THR A 725 -23.18 -9.63 31.34
N PHE A 726 -24.42 -9.36 30.94
CA PHE A 726 -24.84 -9.12 29.57
C PHE A 726 -24.05 -7.98 28.91
N HIS A 727 -23.70 -8.17 27.64
CA HIS A 727 -23.07 -7.15 26.81
C HIS A 727 -23.90 -6.80 25.58
N SER A 728 -24.20 -7.78 24.72
CA SER A 728 -24.92 -7.56 23.47
C SER A 728 -25.65 -8.81 22.99
N SER A 729 -26.68 -8.65 22.15
CA SER A 729 -27.45 -9.75 21.55
C SER A 729 -27.75 -9.52 20.06
N PRO A 730 -26.75 -9.48 19.16
CA PRO A 730 -26.99 -9.31 17.73
C PRO A 730 -27.77 -10.48 17.09
N LEU A 731 -28.77 -10.13 16.29
CA LEU A 731 -29.43 -11.02 15.34
C LEU A 731 -28.50 -11.30 14.16
N ARG A 732 -28.33 -12.57 13.82
CA ARG A 732 -27.47 -13.05 12.72
C ARG A 732 -28.32 -13.73 11.66
N ILE A 733 -28.23 -13.27 10.41
CA ILE A 733 -28.87 -13.93 9.26
C ILE A 733 -27.81 -14.15 8.18
N SER A 734 -27.66 -15.37 7.70
CA SER A 734 -26.70 -15.71 6.64
C SER A 734 -27.40 -16.40 5.47
N GLY A 735 -27.15 -15.91 4.27
CA GLY A 735 -27.33 -16.66 3.02
C GLY A 735 -26.07 -17.49 2.71
N ASP A 736 -25.72 -17.66 1.43
CA ASP A 736 -24.62 -18.53 0.95
C ASP A 736 -23.22 -17.92 1.14
N VAL A 737 -22.84 -17.60 2.39
CA VAL A 737 -21.54 -17.02 2.73
C VAL A 737 -20.93 -17.57 4.01
N ASN A 738 -19.62 -17.70 4.02
CA ASN A 738 -18.78 -18.03 5.16
C ASN A 738 -18.25 -16.73 5.78
N VAL A 739 -18.40 -16.60 7.09
CA VAL A 739 -17.80 -15.48 7.85
C VAL A 739 -16.30 -15.73 8.00
N TRP A 740 -15.46 -14.71 7.86
CA TRP A 740 -14.01 -14.79 8.09
C TRP A 740 -13.68 -15.41 9.46
N LEU A 741 -12.50 -16.00 9.58
CA LEU A 741 -11.98 -16.47 10.86
C LEU A 741 -11.72 -15.28 11.78
N HIS A 742 -12.26 -15.33 13.00
CA HIS A 742 -12.05 -14.31 14.01
C HIS A 742 -12.10 -14.88 15.43
N TYR A 743 -11.71 -14.10 16.42
CA TYR A 743 -12.07 -14.34 17.82
C TYR A 743 -12.76 -13.10 18.38
N ASP A 744 -13.50 -13.32 19.46
CA ASP A 744 -14.09 -12.26 20.26
C ASP A 744 -13.43 -12.25 21.65
N VAL A 745 -13.28 -11.06 22.24
CA VAL A 745 -12.67 -10.92 23.58
C VAL A 745 -13.66 -11.33 24.67
N MET A 746 -14.95 -11.14 24.42
CA MET A 746 -16.01 -11.60 25.30
C MET A 746 -16.43 -13.04 24.99
N ALA A 747 -16.86 -13.75 26.03
CA ALA A 747 -17.52 -15.04 25.84
C ALA A 747 -18.92 -14.82 25.24
N ASN A 748 -19.43 -15.81 24.51
CA ASN A 748 -20.75 -15.71 23.91
C ASN A 748 -21.47 -17.05 23.84
N VAL A 749 -22.79 -17.00 23.66
CA VAL A 749 -23.60 -18.14 23.24
C VAL A 749 -24.24 -17.86 21.89
N LEU A 750 -24.15 -18.81 20.97
CA LEU A 750 -24.78 -18.74 19.66
C LEU A 750 -26.00 -19.67 19.64
N CYS A 751 -27.19 -19.07 19.72
CA CYS A 751 -28.47 -19.76 19.72
C CYS A 751 -28.97 -19.92 18.28
N GLN A 752 -28.98 -21.16 17.78
CA GLN A 752 -29.42 -21.47 16.43
C GLN A 752 -30.95 -21.58 16.39
N ILE A 753 -31.61 -20.66 15.67
CA ILE A 753 -33.08 -20.60 15.67
C ILE A 753 -33.67 -21.31 14.44
N ARG A 754 -33.12 -21.04 13.26
CA ARG A 754 -33.59 -21.62 12.00
C ARG A 754 -32.43 -21.96 11.07
N GLY A 755 -32.59 -23.04 10.31
CA GLY A 755 -31.55 -23.59 9.44
C GLY A 755 -30.45 -24.28 10.25
N SER A 756 -29.45 -24.80 9.56
CA SER A 756 -28.27 -25.39 10.20
C SER A 756 -27.01 -24.59 9.89
N LYS A 757 -26.06 -24.61 10.83
CA LYS A 757 -24.82 -23.84 10.74
C LYS A 757 -23.63 -24.71 11.07
N ARG A 758 -22.64 -24.73 10.19
CA ARG A 758 -21.36 -25.40 10.39
C ARG A 758 -20.34 -24.39 10.91
N LEU A 759 -19.61 -24.72 11.95
CA LEU A 759 -18.52 -23.89 12.47
C LEU A 759 -17.24 -24.70 12.61
N LEU A 760 -16.11 -24.03 12.40
CA LEU A 760 -14.80 -24.51 12.83
C LEU A 760 -14.29 -23.61 13.94
N LEU A 761 -13.83 -24.23 15.02
CA LEU A 761 -13.30 -23.56 16.20
C LEU A 761 -11.85 -24.00 16.45
N PHE A 762 -11.04 -23.09 16.98
CA PHE A 762 -9.67 -23.37 17.37
C PHE A 762 -9.40 -22.78 18.76
N PRO A 763 -8.68 -23.51 19.64
CA PRO A 763 -8.36 -23.02 20.96
C PRO A 763 -7.47 -21.76 20.87
N PRO A 764 -7.52 -20.88 21.88
CA PRO A 764 -6.72 -19.64 21.89
C PRO A 764 -5.21 -19.86 21.72
N THR A 765 -4.70 -21.04 22.10
CA THR A 765 -3.28 -21.44 21.94
C THR A 765 -2.83 -21.50 20.48
N ASP A 766 -3.77 -21.66 19.55
CA ASP A 766 -3.48 -21.80 18.13
C ASP A 766 -3.39 -20.45 17.41
N VAL A 767 -3.64 -19.32 18.09
CA VAL A 767 -3.65 -17.97 17.51
C VAL A 767 -2.40 -17.65 16.68
N LYS A 768 -1.24 -18.21 17.07
CA LYS A 768 0.05 -18.07 16.38
C LYS A 768 0.09 -18.67 14.97
N HIS A 769 -0.89 -19.50 14.60
CA HIS A 769 -0.97 -20.18 13.31
C HIS A 769 -1.89 -19.48 12.30
N PHE A 770 -2.61 -18.43 12.71
CA PHE A 770 -3.68 -17.82 11.92
C PHE A 770 -3.36 -16.41 11.42
N ASP A 771 -2.12 -15.95 11.51
CA ASP A 771 -1.67 -14.65 10.97
C ASP A 771 -2.53 -13.45 11.43
N ILE A 772 -2.92 -13.43 12.72
CA ILE A 772 -3.68 -12.31 13.30
C ILE A 772 -2.72 -11.21 13.74
N GLU A 773 -2.88 -10.02 13.15
CA GLU A 773 -2.03 -8.86 13.45
C GLU A 773 -2.27 -8.29 14.87
N PRO A 774 -1.25 -7.69 15.52
CA PRO A 774 -1.41 -7.08 16.84
C PRO A 774 -2.50 -5.99 16.88
N GLY A 775 -3.55 -6.21 17.67
CA GLY A 775 -4.70 -5.30 17.78
C GLY A 775 -5.82 -5.56 16.77
N SER A 776 -5.69 -6.61 15.95
CA SER A 776 -6.78 -7.16 15.14
C SER A 776 -7.36 -8.40 15.81
N SER A 777 -8.61 -8.75 15.47
CA SER A 777 -9.27 -9.97 15.94
C SER A 777 -9.68 -10.92 14.80
N ASN A 778 -9.25 -10.64 13.56
CA ASN A 778 -9.65 -11.38 12.35
C ASN A 778 -8.43 -11.85 11.53
N SER A 779 -8.65 -12.90 10.74
CA SER A 779 -7.70 -13.51 9.82
C SER A 779 -8.33 -13.66 8.44
N SER A 780 -7.51 -13.48 7.40
CA SER A 780 -7.88 -13.72 5.99
C SER A 780 -7.79 -15.20 5.59
N MET A 781 -7.46 -16.09 6.52
CA MET A 781 -7.28 -17.50 6.23
C MET A 781 -8.62 -18.23 6.04
N ASN A 782 -8.82 -18.82 4.85
CA ASN A 782 -9.96 -19.70 4.58
C ASN A 782 -9.74 -21.10 5.17
N VAL A 783 -10.00 -21.25 6.46
CA VAL A 783 -9.75 -22.52 7.19
C VAL A 783 -10.67 -23.67 6.76
N PHE A 784 -11.83 -23.40 6.17
CA PHE A 784 -12.70 -24.44 5.62
C PHE A 784 -12.07 -25.13 4.41
N GLU A 785 -11.40 -24.36 3.54
CA GLU A 785 -10.68 -24.86 2.38
C GLU A 785 -9.41 -25.61 2.81
N LYS A 786 -8.62 -25.04 3.73
CA LYS A 786 -7.44 -25.72 4.30
C LYS A 786 -7.77 -27.06 4.97
N LEU A 787 -8.94 -27.18 5.60
CA LEU A 787 -9.42 -28.45 6.15
C LEU A 787 -9.65 -29.50 5.06
N GLN A 788 -10.23 -29.10 3.92
CA GLN A 788 -10.50 -29.99 2.79
C GLN A 788 -9.21 -30.43 2.08
N GLU A 789 -8.20 -29.55 2.04
CA GLU A 789 -6.90 -29.81 1.42
C GLU A 789 -5.96 -30.66 2.31
N GLY A 790 -6.32 -30.90 3.58
CA GLY A 790 -5.48 -31.65 4.53
C GLY A 790 -4.24 -30.89 5.00
N SER A 791 -4.22 -29.57 4.86
CA SER A 791 -3.07 -28.68 5.10
C SER A 791 -3.13 -27.98 6.46
N PHE A 792 -3.46 -28.73 7.50
CA PHE A 792 -3.36 -28.23 8.88
C PHE A 792 -2.03 -28.64 9.50
N GLY A 793 -1.26 -27.64 9.93
CA GLY A 793 -0.08 -27.84 10.79
C GLY A 793 -0.48 -28.26 12.21
N ASP A 794 0.29 -27.84 13.22
CA ASP A 794 0.02 -28.11 14.65
C ASP A 794 -1.15 -27.24 15.20
N VAL A 795 -2.33 -27.41 14.61
CA VAL A 795 -3.58 -26.77 15.08
C VAL A 795 -4.58 -27.83 15.53
N HIS A 796 -5.53 -27.42 16.36
CA HIS A 796 -6.51 -28.24 17.04
C HIS A 796 -7.92 -27.88 16.56
N PRO A 797 -8.29 -28.26 15.32
CA PRO A 797 -9.60 -27.95 14.78
C PRO A 797 -10.69 -28.69 15.55
N HIS A 798 -11.72 -27.95 15.94
CA HIS A 798 -12.97 -28.50 16.45
C HIS A 798 -14.10 -28.15 15.49
N GLU A 799 -14.95 -29.12 15.19
CA GLU A 799 -16.07 -28.93 14.27
C GLU A 799 -17.40 -29.00 15.01
N VAL A 800 -18.28 -28.08 14.61
CA VAL A 800 -19.62 -27.92 15.16
C VAL A 800 -20.62 -27.91 14.02
N LEU A 801 -21.70 -28.67 14.18
CA LEU A 801 -22.91 -28.54 13.38
C LEU A 801 -24.08 -28.20 14.31
N LEU A 802 -24.62 -27.00 14.18
CA LEU A 802 -25.76 -26.54 14.96
C LEU A 802 -27.06 -26.78 14.20
N SER A 803 -28.00 -27.43 14.87
CA SER A 803 -29.39 -27.60 14.45
C SER A 803 -30.30 -26.57 15.13
N PRO A 804 -31.50 -26.30 14.61
CA PRO A 804 -32.49 -25.48 15.30
C PRO A 804 -32.71 -25.94 16.75
N GLY A 805 -32.60 -25.02 17.71
CA GLY A 805 -32.68 -25.31 19.15
C GLY A 805 -31.32 -25.51 19.84
N ASP A 806 -30.24 -25.74 19.08
CA ASP A 806 -28.90 -25.85 19.66
C ASP A 806 -28.36 -24.49 20.13
N ILE A 807 -27.66 -24.49 21.26
CA ILE A 807 -26.92 -23.32 21.76
C ILE A 807 -25.45 -23.68 21.87
N LEU A 808 -24.59 -23.04 21.08
CA LEU A 808 -23.14 -23.19 21.22
C LEU A 808 -22.61 -22.21 22.26
N PHE A 809 -22.01 -22.69 23.34
CA PHE A 809 -21.18 -21.86 24.20
C PHE A 809 -19.79 -21.70 23.59
N LEU A 810 -19.39 -20.45 23.34
CA LEU A 810 -18.08 -20.05 22.87
C LEU A 810 -17.36 -19.29 23.99
N PRO A 811 -16.33 -19.90 24.61
CA PRO A 811 -15.53 -19.20 25.60
C PRO A 811 -14.72 -18.06 24.95
N GLN A 812 -14.29 -17.11 25.78
CA GLN A 812 -13.48 -15.97 25.35
C GLN A 812 -12.22 -16.41 24.56
N LEU A 813 -11.86 -15.63 23.54
CA LEU A 813 -10.67 -15.79 22.71
C LEU A 813 -10.64 -17.05 21.82
N TRP A 814 -11.67 -17.89 21.84
CA TRP A 814 -11.75 -19.01 20.90
C TRP A 814 -11.92 -18.48 19.47
N LEU A 815 -11.02 -18.90 18.60
CA LEU A 815 -11.08 -18.54 17.19
C LEU A 815 -12.18 -19.36 16.53
N HIS A 816 -12.97 -18.73 15.67
CA HIS A 816 -14.09 -19.37 15.03
C HIS A 816 -14.44 -18.76 13.68
N THR A 817 -14.97 -19.60 12.81
CA THR A 817 -15.59 -19.23 11.52
C THR A 817 -16.89 -20.00 11.38
N ALA A 818 -17.83 -19.47 10.60
CA ALA A 818 -19.13 -20.08 10.40
C ALA A 818 -19.53 -20.06 8.93
N ALA A 819 -20.14 -21.16 8.49
CA ALA A 819 -20.74 -21.34 7.18
C ALA A 819 -22.18 -21.86 7.35
N PRO A 820 -23.14 -21.46 6.51
CA PRO A 820 -24.44 -22.12 6.46
C PRO A 820 -24.24 -23.59 6.07
N ALA A 821 -24.92 -24.51 6.76
CA ALA A 821 -24.93 -25.92 6.38
C ALA A 821 -26.16 -26.27 5.52
N SER A 822 -27.26 -25.52 5.64
CA SER A 822 -28.47 -25.71 4.83
C SER A 822 -29.22 -24.40 4.60
N GLY A 823 -29.06 -23.80 3.41
CA GLY A 823 -29.78 -22.58 3.01
C GLY A 823 -29.63 -21.42 3.99
N THR A 824 -30.68 -20.61 4.14
CA THR A 824 -30.72 -19.50 5.10
C THR A 824 -30.60 -19.98 6.55
N SER A 825 -29.70 -19.36 7.30
CA SER A 825 -29.59 -19.58 8.75
C SER A 825 -29.92 -18.30 9.52
N ILE A 826 -30.73 -18.45 10.57
CA ILE A 826 -31.09 -17.41 11.52
C ILE A 826 -30.64 -17.83 12.91
N ALA A 827 -29.88 -16.98 13.58
CA ALA A 827 -29.38 -17.22 14.93
C ALA A 827 -29.39 -15.92 15.75
N VAL A 828 -29.49 -16.04 17.06
CA VAL A 828 -29.23 -14.94 18.00
C VAL A 828 -27.95 -15.26 18.73
N ASN A 829 -27.01 -14.32 18.72
CA ASN A 829 -25.76 -14.49 19.44
C ASN A 829 -25.75 -13.55 20.65
N VAL A 830 -25.51 -14.06 21.86
CA VAL A 830 -25.53 -13.28 23.10
C VAL A 830 -24.14 -13.24 23.70
N PHE A 831 -23.55 -12.06 23.76
CA PHE A 831 -22.24 -11.78 24.35
C PHE A 831 -22.38 -11.36 25.81
N PHE A 832 -21.43 -11.80 26.63
CA PHE A 832 -21.37 -11.46 28.05
C PHE A 832 -19.93 -11.41 28.56
N LYS A 833 -19.74 -10.67 29.66
CA LYS A 833 -18.43 -10.47 30.27
C LYS A 833 -18.04 -11.69 31.11
N GLY A 834 -17.15 -12.53 30.58
CA GLY A 834 -16.58 -13.69 31.26
C GLY A 834 -15.53 -13.35 32.33
N LEU A 835 -14.99 -12.12 32.31
CA LEU A 835 -14.02 -11.62 33.30
C LEU A 835 -14.64 -10.53 34.17
N GLN A 836 -13.98 -10.21 35.29
CA GLN A 836 -14.30 -9.02 36.07
C GLN A 836 -14.24 -7.76 35.19
N ALA A 837 -15.18 -6.83 35.39
CA ALA A 837 -15.31 -5.63 34.56
C ALA A 837 -14.01 -4.80 34.47
N SER A 838 -13.18 -4.79 35.53
CA SER A 838 -11.89 -4.09 35.58
C SER A 838 -10.81 -4.67 34.66
N ARG A 839 -11.02 -5.85 34.07
CA ARG A 839 -10.07 -6.48 33.13
C ARG A 839 -10.26 -6.01 31.68
N TYR A 840 -11.44 -5.50 31.37
CA TYR A 840 -11.74 -4.94 30.05
C TYR A 840 -11.22 -3.50 29.95
N ALA A 841 -10.78 -3.09 28.77
CA ALA A 841 -10.28 -1.75 28.54
C ALA A 841 -11.38 -0.68 28.73
N SER A 842 -11.00 0.48 29.29
CA SER A 842 -11.90 1.61 29.46
C SER A 842 -12.23 2.26 28.13
N GLY A 843 -13.51 2.55 27.88
CA GLY A 843 -14.00 3.24 26.69
C GLY A 843 -15.08 2.45 25.96
N LYS A 844 -15.42 2.88 24.75
CA LYS A 844 -16.47 2.25 23.95
C LYS A 844 -15.96 0.92 23.38
N ASP A 845 -16.71 -0.15 23.62
CA ASP A 845 -16.61 -1.42 22.90
C ASP A 845 -18.04 -1.84 22.58
N VAL A 846 -18.47 -1.61 21.34
CA VAL A 846 -19.85 -1.92 20.89
C VAL A 846 -19.96 -3.33 20.33
N TYR A 847 -18.83 -4.00 20.12
CA TYR A 847 -18.76 -5.27 19.40
C TYR A 847 -18.31 -6.45 20.25
N GLY A 848 -17.63 -6.20 21.37
CA GLY A 848 -17.07 -7.23 22.25
C GLY A 848 -15.66 -7.68 21.86
N ASN A 849 -14.98 -6.91 21.00
CA ASN A 849 -13.72 -7.32 20.34
C ASN A 849 -12.54 -6.44 20.74
N ARG A 850 -12.74 -5.45 21.63
CA ARG A 850 -11.65 -4.62 22.10
C ARG A 850 -10.75 -5.42 23.04
N ASP A 851 -9.45 -5.33 22.79
CA ASP A 851 -8.42 -5.99 23.59
C ASP A 851 -8.58 -5.74 25.10
N LEU A 852 -8.23 -6.74 25.90
CA LEU A 852 -8.21 -6.60 27.36
C LEU A 852 -7.26 -5.47 27.78
N GLN A 853 -7.59 -4.78 28.88
CA GLN A 853 -6.81 -3.63 29.37
C GLN A 853 -5.34 -3.98 29.58
N ALA A 854 -5.07 -5.19 30.08
CA ALA A 854 -3.72 -5.66 30.32
C ALA A 854 -2.91 -5.79 29.02
N TYR A 855 -3.53 -6.23 27.93
CA TYR A 855 -2.86 -6.35 26.64
C TYR A 855 -2.67 -4.98 25.97
N GLU A 856 -3.66 -4.08 26.01
CA GLU A 856 -3.49 -2.70 25.53
C GLU A 856 -2.32 -2.00 26.24
N LYS A 857 -2.26 -2.12 27.56
CA LYS A 857 -1.14 -1.59 28.36
C LYS A 857 0.17 -2.29 28.00
N GLY A 858 0.15 -3.62 27.88
CA GLY A 858 1.31 -4.41 27.49
C GLY A 858 1.90 -3.96 26.15
N ARG A 859 1.07 -3.65 25.16
CA ARG A 859 1.52 -3.09 23.87
C ARG A 859 2.21 -1.73 24.03
N GLN A 860 1.66 -0.86 24.87
CA GLN A 860 2.30 0.43 25.17
C GLN A 860 3.64 0.24 25.88
N ASP A 861 3.72 -0.71 26.80
CA ASP A 861 4.94 -1.01 27.55
C ASP A 861 6.00 -1.68 26.64
N VAL A 862 5.60 -2.54 25.70
CA VAL A 862 6.50 -3.06 24.64
C VAL A 862 7.09 -1.91 23.84
N THR A 863 6.28 -0.92 23.43
CA THR A 863 6.79 0.28 22.75
C THR A 863 7.79 1.05 23.61
N LYS A 864 7.53 1.21 24.92
CA LYS A 864 8.47 1.87 25.84
C LYS A 864 9.77 1.09 26.01
N ILE A 865 9.69 -0.24 26.13
CA ILE A 865 10.84 -1.12 26.20
C ILE A 865 11.67 -0.94 24.94
N ILE A 866 11.07 -1.08 23.76
CA ILE A 866 11.77 -0.89 22.48
C ILE A 866 12.47 0.47 22.43
N LYS A 867 11.78 1.55 22.82
CA LYS A 867 12.35 2.91 22.86
C LYS A 867 13.54 3.05 23.81
N SER A 868 13.57 2.30 24.91
CA SER A 868 14.69 2.37 25.85
C SER A 868 16.03 1.86 25.27
N PHE A 869 15.98 1.10 24.17
CA PHE A 869 17.16 0.63 23.43
C PHE A 869 17.52 1.49 22.20
N ASP A 870 16.80 2.59 21.92
CA ASP A 870 16.99 3.39 20.70
C ASP A 870 18.40 4.03 20.61
N ASN A 871 19.05 4.29 21.75
CA ASN A 871 20.40 4.88 21.79
C ASN A 871 21.54 3.84 21.72
N LEU A 872 21.23 2.56 21.51
CA LEU A 872 22.22 1.49 21.41
C LEU A 872 22.50 1.13 19.93
N PRO A 873 23.72 0.66 19.61
CA PRO A 873 24.01 0.07 18.30
C PRO A 873 23.03 -1.05 17.94
N ASN A 874 22.69 -1.19 16.66
CA ASN A 874 21.62 -2.07 16.20
C ASN A 874 21.84 -3.56 16.52
N ASP A 875 23.07 -4.04 16.48
CA ASP A 875 23.45 -5.39 16.88
C ASP A 875 23.23 -5.64 18.38
N VAL A 876 23.59 -4.65 19.22
CA VAL A 876 23.39 -4.68 20.67
C VAL A 876 21.89 -4.59 21.02
N ARG A 877 21.16 -3.69 20.35
CA ARG A 877 19.70 -3.55 20.47
C ARG A 877 18.99 -4.85 20.06
N ALA A 878 19.32 -5.41 18.89
CA ALA A 878 18.73 -6.64 18.40
C ALA A 878 19.03 -7.80 19.35
N PHE A 879 20.28 -7.93 19.82
CA PHE A 879 20.67 -8.95 20.79
C PHE A 879 19.83 -8.86 22.07
N TYR A 880 19.71 -7.67 22.69
CA TYR A 880 18.96 -7.52 23.94
C TYR A 880 17.43 -7.62 23.75
N LEU A 881 16.88 -7.14 22.64
CA LEU A 881 15.46 -7.31 22.35
C LEU A 881 15.11 -8.77 22.07
N SER A 882 15.96 -9.53 21.36
CA SER A 882 15.80 -10.97 21.20
C SER A 882 15.89 -11.70 22.55
N ARG A 883 16.83 -11.31 23.41
CA ARG A 883 16.95 -11.82 24.79
C ARG A 883 15.67 -11.57 25.62
N LEU A 884 15.10 -10.37 25.53
CA LEU A 884 13.84 -10.04 26.20
C LEU A 884 12.68 -10.86 25.64
N ALA A 885 12.61 -11.04 24.31
CA ALA A 885 11.59 -11.90 23.69
C ALA A 885 11.68 -13.35 24.20
N ASP A 886 12.90 -13.89 24.33
CA ASP A 886 13.13 -15.21 24.93
C ASP A 886 12.70 -15.27 26.40
N GLU A 887 12.96 -14.23 27.18
CA GLU A 887 12.53 -14.13 28.58
C GLU A 887 11.01 -14.08 28.71
N PHE A 888 10.33 -13.35 27.83
CA PHE A 888 8.86 -13.37 27.75
C PHE A 888 8.36 -14.78 27.38
N ALA A 889 8.97 -15.42 26.38
CA ALA A 889 8.58 -16.77 25.95
C ALA A 889 8.80 -17.84 27.04
N GLN A 890 9.87 -17.72 27.83
CA GLN A 890 10.12 -18.58 28.98
C GLN A 890 9.12 -18.33 30.11
N SER A 891 8.77 -17.06 30.35
CA SER A 891 7.80 -16.69 31.40
C SER A 891 6.37 -17.13 31.08
N CYS A 892 6.02 -17.29 29.80
CA CYS A 892 4.72 -17.81 29.37
C CYS A 892 4.57 -19.35 29.45
N LYS A 893 5.64 -20.09 29.73
CA LYS A 893 5.62 -21.57 29.84
C LYS A 893 5.45 -22.08 31.28
N ASN A 894 5.50 -21.19 32.26
CA ASN A 894 5.17 -21.43 33.67
C ASN A 894 3.75 -20.95 33.96
#